data_AF-A0A524NJJ3-F1
#
_entry.id   AF-A0A524NJJ3-F1
#
_cell.length_a   1.000
_cell.length_b   1.000
_cell.length_c   1.000
_cell.angle_alpha   90.00
_cell.angle_beta   90.00
_cell.angle_gamma   90.00
#
_symmetry.space_group_name_H-M   'P 1'
#
loop_
_entity.id
_entity.type
_entity.pdbx_description
1 polymer ?
#
loop_
_entity_poly.entity_id
_entity_poly.type
_entity_poly.pdbx_seq_one_letter_code
_entity_poly.pdbx_strand_id
1 'polypeptide(L)'
;MHFHSVAVKFFNTFIHKLDRDMRGQEQARKGLILGIDVGSVSISVVVMDLEGKLMDNSYQLHQGNIRGALDQLLKAYNQKDIIGLASPSGKTQFTKQVCSYDQQVSLMEAAKYLNLNARSILHVGAERFYLAELDQDGNYLQTSHSSSCAAGTGSFLDQQAVRLKLNDTAHLSDMALQNSSPIPDIAARCSVFAKTDLIHAQQKGYGLEAICDSLCKGLADNIADTLFNKTIPESPIYMSGGVSKNQSVVRHLQRIIGKKIKVHPQSEHLPAIGAAQLLLKEIAGGKELPAPDLDEIIIRQGSLDYFYEALGDPSAISQEITIEEQYIYHPQRSDHTAHIQVDRFGMSDPGLPEFYLGIDVGSTSTKAVLLNANREAYAGFYTYTSGQPLKAVQALFEAIDDLAARSYVDFDILACGTTGSGRKYIGGIVRADQDFDEITAHARAAYELNPRTDTIIEIGGQDAKFTQMKKGMVTFSHMNTVCAAGTGSFIEELAGKLGVALKDYERMAMHKPAPLASDRCTVFMERDINQLLSQGYSVEEVLATVIHSVRENYLKKVASEAHIGQHICFQGATAKNRALVAAFEQRLGKAIYVSPLCHLTGALGTALLLKEEHSGPSRFRGLDLYKRSIPVQTETCDLCLNHCTISVASINGHKQAYGFLCGRDYETQKFVSKEKIGFELIKERRKLERQMARRIPRGKAQPSVGIPATLHLLEDLPFWTAFFNRLGIPLQSSEGFKDPLKAGKKIAGAEFCAPVDSMYGHVAYLAEKCNYVFMPVYLESRVKPKDKELNFCYYTQYSASLAYLEGPHVKDKLISPMVNFNKDSAQNAKILLKSLKQMGFGELTLLNVLSALKKAEYNTARLKTKLKELYHQKNDSAAYVSVVLLGRPYVVLSDTLNKGIPDIFTGMGIQTWFQDMLPIDPEHDEAFNQLLEKTPWHFASNILRAAELVGRTQNQYPVLITAFKCAPDSFIIEYFKQLMDLYGKPYLIIQIDEHDSNTGYETR
;
A
#
# COMPACT_ATOMS: atom_id res chain seq x y z
N MET A 1 -17.46 -41.54 -32.21
CA MET A 1 -17.62 -42.99 -31.95
C MET A 1 -16.39 -43.71 -32.46
N HIS A 2 -15.92 -44.72 -31.71
CA HIS A 2 -14.65 -45.45 -31.87
C HIS A 2 -13.39 -44.67 -31.52
N PHE A 3 -13.04 -44.65 -30.23
CA PHE A 3 -11.72 -45.00 -29.67
C PHE A 3 -11.70 -44.64 -28.17
N HIS A 4 -12.51 -45.33 -27.35
CA HIS A 4 -12.40 -45.27 -25.88
C HIS A 4 -12.80 -46.59 -25.18
N SER A 5 -12.85 -47.71 -25.93
CA SER A 5 -13.22 -49.03 -25.39
C SER A 5 -12.03 -49.90 -24.98
N VAL A 6 -10.84 -49.31 -24.76
CA VAL A 6 -9.63 -50.08 -24.34
C VAL A 6 -9.03 -49.59 -23.02
N ALA A 7 -9.46 -48.44 -22.47
CA ALA A 7 -8.91 -47.91 -21.20
C ALA A 7 -9.72 -48.30 -19.94
N VAL A 8 -10.92 -48.87 -20.07
CA VAL A 8 -11.82 -49.17 -18.93
C VAL A 8 -11.65 -50.60 -18.38
N LYS A 9 -10.69 -51.39 -18.89
CA LYS A 9 -10.43 -52.78 -18.43
C LYS A 9 -9.14 -52.99 -17.63
N PHE A 10 -8.39 -51.93 -17.32
CA PHE A 10 -7.19 -52.01 -16.47
C PHE A 10 -7.34 -51.33 -15.09
N PHE A 11 -8.47 -50.71 -14.78
CA PHE A 11 -8.71 -50.03 -13.49
C PHE A 11 -9.58 -50.80 -12.49
N ASN A 12 -10.11 -51.98 -12.85
CA ASN A 12 -10.98 -52.79 -11.98
C ASN A 12 -10.36 -54.14 -11.53
N THR A 13 -9.03 -54.24 -11.53
CA THR A 13 -8.32 -55.47 -11.10
C THR A 13 -7.18 -55.21 -10.11
N PHE A 14 -7.25 -54.11 -9.35
CA PHE A 14 -6.39 -53.85 -8.19
C PHE A 14 -7.15 -53.33 -6.95
N ILE A 15 -8.47 -53.54 -6.94
CA ILE A 15 -9.35 -53.42 -5.78
C ILE A 15 -10.09 -54.77 -5.74
N HIS A 16 -9.96 -55.53 -4.64
CA HIS A 16 -10.29 -56.96 -4.47
C HIS A 16 -9.18 -57.97 -4.76
N LYS A 17 -7.99 -57.80 -4.16
CA LYS A 17 -7.17 -58.96 -3.75
C LYS A 17 -6.13 -58.58 -2.69
N LEU A 18 -6.60 -58.31 -1.47
CA LEU A 18 -5.82 -58.44 -0.23
C LEU A 18 -6.76 -58.42 0.99
N ASP A 19 -7.95 -59.00 0.84
CA ASP A 19 -8.95 -59.10 1.89
C ASP A 19 -9.47 -60.55 1.93
N ARG A 20 -8.60 -61.42 2.47
CA ARG A 20 -8.85 -62.80 2.95
C ARG A 20 -7.51 -63.52 3.09
N ASP A 21 -6.79 -63.19 4.15
CA ASP A 21 -5.99 -64.15 4.94
C ASP A 21 -5.41 -63.38 6.12
N MET A 22 -6.04 -63.58 7.28
CA MET A 22 -5.59 -63.34 8.66
C MET A 22 -6.83 -63.12 9.57
N ARG A 23 -7.75 -64.09 9.57
CA ARG A 23 -8.62 -64.32 10.73
C ARG A 23 -8.01 -65.48 11.51
N GLY A 24 -7.20 -65.13 12.49
CA GLY A 24 -6.55 -66.12 13.35
C GLY A 24 -5.39 -65.53 14.13
N GLN A 25 -5.65 -64.51 14.95
CA GLN A 25 -4.95 -64.24 16.22
C GLN A 25 -5.59 -63.01 16.87
N GLU A 26 -5.94 -63.12 18.15
CA GLU A 26 -6.29 -61.97 19.01
C GLU A 26 -5.21 -60.90 18.87
N GLN A 27 -5.55 -59.74 18.30
CA GLN A 27 -4.64 -58.59 18.26
C GLN A 27 -5.35 -57.36 18.82
N ALA A 28 -4.65 -56.73 19.75
CA ALA A 28 -5.03 -55.58 20.55
C ALA A 28 -5.73 -54.48 19.75
N ARG A 29 -6.64 -53.76 20.42
CA ARG A 29 -7.21 -52.49 19.93
C ARG A 29 -6.09 -51.60 19.38
N LYS A 30 -6.03 -51.41 18.06
CA LYS A 30 -5.12 -50.42 17.43
C LYS A 30 -5.67 -49.03 17.75
N GLY A 31 -5.17 -48.41 18.80
CA GLY A 31 -5.48 -47.02 19.10
C GLY A 31 -4.65 -46.09 18.22
N LEU A 32 -5.31 -45.14 17.56
CA LEU A 32 -4.68 -44.12 16.72
C LEU A 32 -4.87 -42.72 17.31
N ILE A 33 -3.87 -41.86 17.11
CA ILE A 33 -3.91 -40.44 17.45
C ILE A 33 -3.94 -39.63 16.16
N LEU A 34 -4.85 -38.66 16.07
CA LEU A 34 -4.81 -37.66 15.01
C LEU A 34 -4.18 -36.36 15.51
N GLY A 35 -3.18 -35.88 14.77
CA GLY A 35 -2.72 -34.49 14.84
C GLY A 35 -3.40 -33.67 13.77
N ILE A 36 -4.07 -32.58 14.13
CA ILE A 36 -4.85 -31.72 13.22
C ILE A 36 -4.30 -30.30 13.33
N ASP A 37 -3.67 -29.78 12.28
CA ASP A 37 -3.25 -28.38 12.18
C ASP A 37 -4.16 -27.64 11.20
N VAL A 38 -4.91 -26.66 11.70
CA VAL A 38 -5.75 -25.78 10.88
C VAL A 38 -5.08 -24.42 10.78
N GLY A 39 -4.39 -24.21 9.66
CA GLY A 39 -3.78 -22.95 9.28
C GLY A 39 -4.80 -21.95 8.73
N SER A 40 -4.31 -20.81 8.23
CA SER A 40 -5.18 -19.74 7.71
C SER A 40 -5.81 -20.05 6.35
N VAL A 41 -5.19 -20.92 5.55
CA VAL A 41 -5.66 -21.32 4.21
C VAL A 41 -5.73 -22.84 4.01
N SER A 42 -5.17 -23.62 4.95
CA SER A 42 -4.94 -25.06 4.79
C SER A 42 -5.18 -25.85 6.06
N ILE A 43 -5.51 -27.13 5.89
CA ILE A 43 -5.65 -28.13 6.95
C ILE A 43 -4.62 -29.23 6.70
N SER A 44 -3.88 -29.60 7.75
CA SER A 44 -2.97 -30.75 7.78
C SER A 44 -3.47 -31.74 8.82
N VAL A 45 -3.69 -32.99 8.44
CA VAL A 45 -4.05 -34.08 9.35
C VAL A 45 -2.98 -35.16 9.27
N VAL A 46 -2.48 -35.60 10.42
CA VAL A 46 -1.54 -36.74 10.53
C VAL A 46 -2.11 -37.80 11.45
N VAL A 47 -1.79 -39.07 11.18
CA VAL A 47 -2.25 -40.21 11.97
C VAL A 47 -1.03 -40.95 12.52
N MET A 48 -1.03 -41.22 13.82
CA MET A 48 0.01 -41.97 14.51
C MET A 48 -0.56 -43.15 15.28
N ASP A 49 0.20 -44.23 15.39
CA ASP A 49 -0.10 -45.31 16.33
C ASP A 49 0.39 -44.99 17.75
N LEU A 50 0.08 -45.87 18.71
CA LEU A 50 0.45 -45.72 20.12
C LEU A 50 1.96 -45.82 20.37
N GLU A 51 2.68 -46.49 19.48
CA GLU A 51 4.14 -46.55 19.47
C GLU A 51 4.76 -45.26 18.91
N GLY A 52 3.94 -44.32 18.44
CA GLY A 52 4.34 -43.04 17.91
C GLY A 52 4.85 -43.10 16.48
N LYS A 53 4.56 -44.16 15.71
CA LYS A 53 4.88 -44.25 14.29
C LYS A 53 3.84 -43.49 13.45
N LEU A 54 4.32 -42.66 12.52
CA LEU A 54 3.47 -41.99 11.54
C LEU A 54 2.90 -43.01 10.54
N MET A 55 1.58 -43.13 10.52
CA MET A 55 0.83 -44.09 9.71
C MET A 55 0.29 -43.46 8.44
N ASP A 56 -0.23 -42.23 8.53
CA ASP A 56 -0.84 -41.51 7.40
C ASP A 56 -0.71 -39.99 7.57
N ASN A 57 -0.84 -39.24 6.48
CA ASN A 57 -0.88 -37.78 6.46
C ASN A 57 -1.68 -37.25 5.26
N SER A 58 -2.35 -36.12 5.44
CA SER A 58 -3.15 -35.46 4.42
C SER A 58 -3.11 -33.93 4.57
N TYR A 59 -3.15 -33.22 3.44
CA TYR A 59 -3.08 -31.75 3.38
C TYR A 59 -4.10 -31.23 2.36
N GLN A 60 -4.90 -30.23 2.72
CA GLN A 60 -5.92 -29.66 1.83
C GLN A 60 -6.09 -28.15 2.09
N LEU A 61 -6.31 -27.37 1.02
CA LEU A 61 -6.73 -25.97 1.12
C LEU A 61 -8.23 -25.89 1.42
N HIS A 62 -8.63 -25.10 2.42
CA HIS A 62 -10.04 -25.05 2.86
C HIS A 62 -10.87 -23.94 2.22
N GLN A 63 -10.25 -22.94 1.56
CA GLN A 63 -10.95 -21.85 0.85
C GLN A 63 -12.06 -21.18 1.67
N GLY A 64 -11.81 -20.96 2.96
CA GLY A 64 -12.79 -20.43 3.92
C GLY A 64 -13.79 -21.44 4.51
N ASN A 65 -13.99 -22.62 3.90
CA ASN A 65 -14.84 -23.68 4.44
C ASN A 65 -14.03 -24.70 5.28
N ILE A 66 -13.57 -24.26 6.45
CA ILE A 66 -12.74 -25.09 7.35
C ILE A 66 -13.47 -26.38 7.74
N ARG A 67 -14.73 -26.28 8.15
CA ARG A 67 -15.51 -27.44 8.60
C ARG A 67 -15.71 -28.47 7.48
N GLY A 68 -16.19 -28.03 6.31
CA GLY A 68 -16.41 -28.94 5.18
C GLY A 68 -15.13 -29.61 4.70
N ALA A 69 -14.00 -28.87 4.69
CA ALA A 69 -12.70 -29.44 4.35
C ALA A 69 -12.21 -30.44 5.40
N LEU A 70 -12.37 -30.14 6.70
CA LEU A 70 -12.01 -31.05 7.77
C LEU A 70 -12.87 -32.32 7.74
N ASP A 71 -14.18 -32.19 7.59
CA ASP A 71 -15.11 -33.32 7.47
C ASP A 71 -14.75 -34.21 6.28
N GLN A 72 -14.31 -33.63 5.16
CA GLN A 72 -13.85 -34.39 4.00
C GLN A 72 -12.58 -35.19 4.29
N LEU A 73 -11.60 -34.60 4.98
CA LEU A 73 -10.36 -35.27 5.36
C LEU A 73 -10.60 -36.39 6.38
N LEU A 74 -11.54 -36.18 7.30
CA LEU A 74 -11.81 -37.14 8.38
C LEU A 74 -12.64 -38.36 7.96
N LYS A 75 -13.41 -38.27 6.87
CA LYS A 75 -14.16 -39.40 6.29
C LYS A 75 -13.31 -40.62 5.96
N ALA A 76 -12.00 -40.43 5.79
CA ALA A 76 -11.07 -41.53 5.53
C ALA A 76 -10.81 -42.43 6.76
N TYR A 77 -11.19 -41.98 7.96
CA TYR A 77 -10.85 -42.65 9.22
C TYR A 77 -12.09 -43.15 9.95
N ASN A 78 -11.98 -44.35 10.52
CA ASN A 78 -13.00 -44.94 11.35
C ASN A 78 -12.83 -44.46 12.80
N GLN A 79 -13.82 -43.73 13.33
CA GLN A 79 -13.81 -43.16 14.68
C GLN A 79 -13.49 -44.18 15.77
N LYS A 80 -13.88 -45.46 15.61
CA LYS A 80 -13.63 -46.51 16.60
C LYS A 80 -12.14 -46.83 16.81
N ASP A 81 -11.31 -46.50 15.83
CA ASP A 81 -9.86 -46.75 15.87
C ASP A 81 -9.12 -45.54 16.46
N ILE A 82 -9.79 -44.39 16.62
CA ILE A 82 -9.21 -43.16 17.17
C ILE A 82 -9.40 -43.12 18.68
N ILE A 83 -8.33 -42.81 19.41
CA ILE A 83 -8.35 -42.70 20.87
C ILE A 83 -7.98 -41.29 21.38
N GLY A 84 -7.48 -40.42 20.50
CA GLY A 84 -7.08 -39.07 20.88
C GLY A 84 -6.92 -38.12 19.70
N LEU A 85 -7.18 -36.85 19.97
CA LEU A 85 -7.10 -35.75 19.00
C LEU A 85 -6.19 -34.68 19.58
N ALA A 86 -5.24 -34.22 18.78
CA ALA A 86 -4.30 -33.16 19.14
C ALA A 86 -4.27 -32.08 18.06
N SER A 87 -4.06 -30.83 18.47
CA SER A 87 -3.86 -29.71 17.56
C SER A 87 -2.77 -28.78 18.09
N PRO A 88 -1.91 -28.19 17.25
CA PRO A 88 -1.18 -27.00 17.65
C PRO A 88 -2.16 -25.85 17.89
N SER A 89 -1.73 -24.88 18.68
CA SER A 89 -2.50 -23.70 19.05
C SER A 89 -2.70 -22.84 17.80
N GLY A 90 -3.95 -22.65 17.40
CA GLY A 90 -4.32 -21.87 16.22
C GLY A 90 -5.50 -20.96 16.49
N LYS A 91 -6.06 -20.38 15.42
CA LYS A 91 -7.27 -19.53 15.52
C LYS A 91 -8.56 -20.36 15.64
N THR A 92 -8.56 -21.60 15.13
CA THR A 92 -9.71 -22.51 15.15
C THR A 92 -10.02 -22.97 16.57
N GLN A 93 -11.29 -22.87 16.96
CA GLN A 93 -11.76 -23.34 18.26
C GLN A 93 -12.22 -24.79 18.19
N PHE A 94 -11.48 -25.67 18.85
CA PHE A 94 -11.82 -27.09 18.96
C PHE A 94 -12.58 -27.42 20.24
N THR A 95 -13.41 -28.44 20.20
CA THR A 95 -14.09 -28.96 21.39
C THR A 95 -13.09 -29.52 22.40
N LYS A 96 -13.52 -29.69 23.66
CA LYS A 96 -12.64 -30.12 24.76
C LYS A 96 -11.98 -31.50 24.55
N GLN A 97 -12.43 -32.28 23.57
CA GLN A 97 -11.83 -33.55 23.19
C GLN A 97 -10.50 -33.39 22.42
N VAL A 98 -10.24 -32.22 21.84
CA VAL A 98 -8.96 -31.95 21.16
C VAL A 98 -7.99 -31.29 22.12
N CYS A 99 -6.86 -31.94 22.36
CA CYS A 99 -5.77 -31.37 23.16
C CYS A 99 -5.00 -30.33 22.34
N SER A 100 -4.94 -29.10 22.86
CA SER A 100 -4.25 -27.98 22.20
C SER A 100 -2.88 -27.74 22.81
N TYR A 101 -1.84 -27.61 21.96
CA TYR A 101 -0.45 -27.40 22.37
C TYR A 101 0.12 -26.16 21.70
N ASP A 102 1.03 -25.43 22.35
CA ASP A 102 1.68 -24.30 21.71
C ASP A 102 2.33 -24.70 20.36
N GLN A 103 2.12 -23.89 19.32
CA GLN A 103 2.58 -24.20 17.97
C GLN A 103 4.10 -24.32 17.87
N GLN A 104 4.86 -23.49 18.60
CA GLN A 104 6.32 -23.53 18.60
C GLN A 104 6.83 -24.78 19.32
N VAL A 105 6.21 -25.12 20.45
CA VAL A 105 6.51 -26.35 21.18
C VAL A 105 6.22 -27.58 20.33
N SER A 106 5.10 -27.59 19.61
CA SER A 106 4.75 -28.64 18.66
C SER A 106 5.82 -28.77 17.56
N LEU A 107 6.24 -27.65 16.95
CA LEU A 107 7.27 -27.66 15.92
C LEU A 107 8.61 -28.22 16.43
N MET A 108 9.02 -27.84 17.63
CA MET A 108 10.23 -28.34 18.28
C MET A 108 10.14 -29.84 18.57
N GLU A 109 8.99 -30.29 19.07
CA GLU A 109 8.74 -31.72 19.33
C GLU A 109 8.80 -32.53 18.04
N ALA A 110 8.21 -32.04 16.95
CA ALA A 110 8.28 -32.69 15.66
C ALA A 110 9.73 -32.80 15.15
N ALA A 111 10.55 -31.78 15.37
CA ALA A 111 11.96 -31.81 14.99
C ALA A 111 12.77 -32.83 15.81
N LYS A 112 12.44 -33.00 17.10
CA LYS A 112 13.02 -34.04 17.96
C LYS A 112 12.59 -35.44 17.51
N TYR A 113 11.29 -35.64 17.33
CA TYR A 113 10.70 -36.91 16.86
C TYR A 113 11.31 -37.39 15.53
N LEU A 114 11.48 -36.48 14.57
CA LEU A 114 12.06 -36.80 13.25
C LEU A 114 13.60 -36.84 13.24
N ASN A 115 14.26 -36.68 14.40
CA ASN A 115 15.72 -36.67 14.54
C ASN A 115 16.42 -35.69 13.59
N LEU A 116 15.87 -34.49 13.45
CA LEU A 116 16.38 -33.50 12.49
C LEU A 116 17.74 -32.92 12.90
N ASN A 117 18.08 -32.94 14.20
CA ASN A 117 19.24 -32.24 14.79
C ASN A 117 19.29 -30.76 14.34
N ALA A 118 18.13 -30.09 14.38
CA ALA A 118 17.98 -28.72 13.94
C ALA A 118 18.60 -27.73 14.95
N ARG A 119 19.37 -26.76 14.45
CA ARG A 119 19.83 -25.58 15.21
C ARG A 119 18.94 -24.37 14.98
N SER A 120 18.24 -24.37 13.86
CA SER A 120 17.23 -23.36 13.56
C SER A 120 16.08 -23.98 12.78
N ILE A 121 14.86 -23.58 13.11
CA ILE A 121 13.65 -23.95 12.37
C ILE A 121 12.98 -22.68 11.86
N LEU A 122 12.94 -22.53 10.53
CA LEU A 122 12.27 -21.45 9.82
C LEU A 122 10.88 -21.92 9.40
N HIS A 123 9.84 -21.46 10.08
CA HIS A 123 8.46 -21.77 9.69
C HIS A 123 7.89 -20.63 8.84
N VAL A 124 7.41 -20.96 7.63
CA VAL A 124 6.83 -19.99 6.69
C VAL A 124 5.43 -20.46 6.28
N GLY A 125 4.42 -19.88 6.92
CA GLY A 125 3.00 -20.11 6.64
C GLY A 125 2.40 -19.09 5.67
N ALA A 126 1.10 -19.19 5.46
CA ALA A 126 0.37 -18.31 4.54
C ALA A 126 0.18 -16.88 5.06
N GLU A 127 0.15 -16.65 6.38
CA GLU A 127 -0.03 -15.31 6.99
C GLU A 127 1.17 -14.83 7.80
N ARG A 128 2.05 -15.73 8.26
CA ARG A 128 3.14 -15.42 9.18
C ARG A 128 4.34 -16.31 8.92
N PHE A 129 5.51 -15.80 9.25
CA PHE A 129 6.73 -16.58 9.31
C PHE A 129 7.52 -16.24 10.57
N TYR A 130 8.27 -17.21 11.09
CA TYR A 130 9.13 -17.02 12.25
C TYR A 130 10.35 -17.95 12.20
N LEU A 131 11.39 -17.57 12.92
CA LEU A 131 12.60 -18.36 13.14
C LEU A 131 12.66 -18.76 14.61
N ALA A 132 12.77 -20.06 14.88
CA ALA A 132 13.12 -20.59 16.19
C ALA A 132 14.57 -21.06 16.20
N GLU A 133 15.36 -20.64 17.19
CA GLU A 133 16.75 -21.06 17.37
C GLU A 133 16.87 -22.00 18.57
N LEU A 134 17.68 -23.05 18.40
CA LEU A 134 17.79 -24.18 19.34
C LEU A 134 19.23 -24.42 19.78
N ASP A 135 19.40 -24.93 21.00
CA ASP A 135 20.69 -25.37 21.55
C ASP A 135 21.14 -26.74 20.99
N GLN A 136 22.21 -27.32 21.55
CA GLN A 136 22.82 -28.54 20.98
C GLN A 136 21.95 -29.77 21.22
N ASP A 137 21.10 -29.68 22.25
CA ASP A 137 20.18 -30.71 22.69
C ASP A 137 18.76 -30.49 22.12
N GLY A 138 18.59 -29.49 21.24
CA GLY A 138 17.32 -29.15 20.61
C GLY A 138 16.35 -28.41 21.53
N ASN A 139 16.83 -27.76 22.60
CA ASN A 139 16.01 -26.92 23.48
C ASN A 139 15.95 -25.48 22.97
N TYR A 140 14.89 -24.77 23.38
CA TYR A 140 14.60 -23.42 22.95
C TYR A 140 15.67 -22.41 23.41
N LEU A 141 16.13 -21.55 22.51
CA LEU A 141 16.95 -20.37 22.84
C LEU A 141 16.16 -19.07 22.68
N GLN A 142 15.69 -18.79 21.47
CA GLN A 142 14.96 -17.57 21.13
C GLN A 142 14.12 -17.73 19.87
N THR A 143 13.17 -16.81 19.66
CA THR A 143 12.39 -16.69 18.42
C THR A 143 12.33 -15.27 17.89
N SER A 144 12.33 -15.17 16.56
CA SER A 144 12.08 -13.92 15.81
C SER A 144 10.84 -14.11 14.95
N HIS A 145 9.98 -13.09 14.87
CA HIS A 145 8.67 -13.17 14.19
C HIS A 145 8.54 -12.13 13.10
N SER A 146 7.73 -12.44 12.07
CA SER A 146 7.24 -11.44 11.13
C SER A 146 6.39 -10.39 11.84
N SER A 147 6.37 -9.16 11.31
CA SER A 147 5.42 -8.13 11.78
C SER A 147 3.97 -8.54 11.50
N SER A 148 3.01 -7.75 12.00
CA SER A 148 1.58 -8.07 11.91
C SER A 148 0.99 -8.02 10.50
N CYS A 149 1.76 -7.58 9.51
CA CYS A 149 1.36 -7.47 8.11
C CYS A 149 1.65 -8.78 7.37
N ALA A 150 0.64 -9.41 6.78
CA ALA A 150 0.80 -10.60 5.92
C ALA A 150 1.46 -10.28 4.55
N ALA A 151 1.84 -9.01 4.33
CA ALA A 151 2.68 -8.54 3.25
C ALA A 151 3.98 -9.37 3.12
N GLY A 152 4.13 -10.08 2.00
CA GLY A 152 5.29 -10.94 1.72
C GLY A 152 5.32 -12.20 2.60
N THR A 153 4.21 -12.96 2.62
CA THR A 153 4.07 -14.30 3.24
C THR A 153 3.64 -15.33 2.18
N GLY A 154 3.28 -16.57 2.54
CA GLY A 154 2.83 -17.56 1.55
C GLY A 154 1.63 -17.11 0.71
N SER A 155 0.66 -16.44 1.34
CA SER A 155 -0.54 -15.91 0.66
C SER A 155 -0.22 -14.93 -0.47
N PHE A 156 0.91 -14.22 -0.39
CA PHE A 156 1.36 -13.33 -1.46
C PHE A 156 1.60 -14.10 -2.77
N LEU A 157 2.22 -15.28 -2.69
CA LEU A 157 2.46 -16.12 -3.86
C LEU A 157 1.17 -16.74 -4.38
N ASP A 158 0.27 -17.16 -3.49
CA ASP A 158 -1.05 -17.67 -3.88
C ASP A 158 -1.80 -16.61 -4.70
N GLN A 159 -1.79 -15.36 -4.24
CA GLN A 159 -2.40 -14.23 -4.94
C GLN A 159 -1.76 -13.98 -6.31
N GLN A 160 -0.43 -14.04 -6.40
CA GLN A 160 0.25 -13.79 -7.67
C GLN A 160 0.07 -14.95 -8.66
N ALA A 161 -0.01 -16.20 -8.19
CA ALA A 161 -0.28 -17.35 -9.05
C ALA A 161 -1.63 -17.22 -9.76
N VAL A 162 -2.69 -16.89 -9.02
CA VAL A 162 -4.03 -16.64 -9.60
C VAL A 162 -3.99 -15.49 -10.61
N ARG A 163 -3.31 -14.38 -10.28
CA ARG A 163 -3.18 -13.21 -11.17
C ARG A 163 -2.44 -13.52 -12.47
N LEU A 164 -1.44 -14.39 -12.41
CA LEU A 164 -0.69 -14.87 -13.56
C LEU A 164 -1.40 -16.01 -14.31
N LYS A 165 -2.64 -16.36 -13.89
CA LYS A 165 -3.44 -17.48 -14.42
C LYS A 165 -2.70 -18.83 -14.33
N LEU A 166 -1.92 -19.00 -13.26
CA LEU A 166 -1.28 -20.26 -12.92
C LEU A 166 -2.24 -21.08 -12.05
N ASN A 167 -2.16 -22.41 -12.18
CA ASN A 167 -3.01 -23.34 -11.45
C ASN A 167 -2.82 -23.25 -9.93
N ASP A 168 -1.57 -23.12 -9.47
CA ASP A 168 -1.20 -23.06 -8.06
C ASP A 168 0.21 -22.47 -7.87
N THR A 169 0.65 -22.38 -6.61
CA THR A 169 1.99 -21.90 -6.25
C THR A 169 3.11 -22.90 -6.56
N ALA A 170 2.79 -24.17 -6.76
CA ALA A 170 3.76 -25.16 -7.22
C ALA A 170 4.15 -24.87 -8.67
N HIS A 171 3.17 -24.61 -9.54
CA HIS A 171 3.40 -24.17 -10.92
C HIS A 171 4.21 -22.86 -10.97
N LEU A 172 3.90 -21.90 -10.10
CA LEU A 172 4.71 -20.65 -9.97
C LEU A 172 6.17 -20.96 -9.60
N SER A 173 6.40 -21.87 -8.64
CA SER A 173 7.75 -22.32 -8.27
C SER A 173 8.47 -22.96 -9.46
N ASP A 174 7.80 -23.83 -10.22
CA ASP A 174 8.40 -24.53 -11.36
C ASP A 174 8.81 -23.56 -12.46
N MET A 175 7.96 -22.58 -12.79
CA MET A 175 8.30 -21.51 -13.72
C MET A 175 9.50 -20.69 -13.25
N ALA A 176 9.54 -20.34 -11.98
CA ALA A 176 10.66 -19.58 -11.38
C ALA A 176 11.99 -20.36 -11.42
N LEU A 177 11.95 -21.69 -11.27
CA LEU A 177 13.14 -22.54 -11.32
C LEU A 177 13.72 -22.64 -12.74
N GLN A 178 12.86 -22.62 -13.76
CA GLN A 178 13.21 -22.68 -15.17
C GLN A 178 13.77 -21.36 -15.71
N ASN A 179 13.67 -20.26 -14.95
CA ASN A 179 14.17 -18.96 -15.37
C ASN A 179 15.69 -18.99 -15.61
N SER A 180 16.09 -18.67 -16.85
CA SER A 180 17.48 -18.42 -17.26
C SER A 180 17.74 -16.95 -17.64
N SER A 181 16.74 -16.09 -17.50
CA SER A 181 16.76 -14.69 -17.90
C SER A 181 16.99 -13.75 -16.71
N PRO A 182 17.41 -12.49 -16.95
CA PRO A 182 17.51 -11.48 -15.90
C PRO A 182 16.19 -11.33 -15.13
N ILE A 183 16.27 -11.25 -13.81
CA ILE A 183 15.11 -11.14 -12.92
C ILE A 183 14.69 -9.66 -12.89
N PRO A 184 13.42 -9.31 -13.20
CA PRO A 184 12.91 -7.95 -13.07
C PRO A 184 12.82 -7.54 -11.59
N ASP A 185 12.85 -6.25 -11.30
CA ASP A 185 12.57 -5.74 -9.96
C ASP A 185 11.06 -5.57 -9.77
N ILE A 186 10.46 -6.31 -8.84
CA ILE A 186 9.03 -6.30 -8.54
C ILE A 186 8.86 -6.15 -7.03
N ALA A 187 8.07 -5.17 -6.59
CA ALA A 187 7.80 -4.92 -5.18
C ALA A 187 6.98 -6.08 -4.55
N ALA A 188 7.67 -7.08 -4.00
CA ALA A 188 7.04 -8.29 -3.48
C ALA A 188 6.51 -8.20 -2.04
N ARG A 189 6.68 -7.07 -1.37
CA ARG A 189 6.15 -6.88 -0.01
C ARG A 189 4.64 -6.65 -0.03
N CYS A 190 4.12 -5.88 -0.98
CA CYS A 190 2.70 -5.54 -1.04
C CYS A 190 2.08 -6.07 -2.33
N SER A 191 1.00 -6.83 -2.23
CA SER A 191 0.30 -7.36 -3.40
C SER A 191 -0.32 -6.26 -4.27
N VAL A 192 -0.58 -5.06 -3.72
CA VAL A 192 -1.08 -3.91 -4.48
C VAL A 192 0.01 -3.35 -5.39
N PHE A 193 1.21 -3.10 -4.87
CA PHE A 193 2.34 -2.59 -5.67
C PHE A 193 2.86 -3.65 -6.66
N ALA A 194 2.91 -4.91 -6.23
CA ALA A 194 3.29 -6.03 -7.10
C ALA A 194 2.41 -6.08 -8.36
N LYS A 195 1.12 -5.75 -8.29
CA LYS A 195 0.23 -5.74 -9.46
C LYS A 195 0.71 -4.79 -10.54
N THR A 196 1.04 -3.56 -10.16
CA THR A 196 1.51 -2.52 -11.09
C THR A 196 2.85 -2.93 -11.68
N ASP A 197 3.77 -3.41 -10.85
CA ASP A 197 5.10 -3.84 -11.27
C ASP A 197 5.05 -5.09 -12.18
N LEU A 198 4.12 -6.02 -11.93
CA LEU A 198 3.90 -7.19 -12.78
C LEU A 198 3.48 -6.79 -14.18
N ILE A 199 2.53 -5.86 -14.29
CA ILE A 199 2.08 -5.32 -15.59
C ILE A 199 3.27 -4.65 -16.30
N HIS A 200 4.06 -3.84 -15.59
CA HIS A 200 5.26 -3.22 -16.16
C HIS A 200 6.32 -4.24 -16.60
N ALA A 201 6.55 -5.29 -15.82
CA ALA A 201 7.50 -6.35 -16.18
C ALA A 201 7.04 -7.09 -17.45
N GLN A 202 5.75 -7.44 -17.54
CA GLN A 202 5.20 -8.06 -18.76
C GLN A 202 5.34 -7.15 -19.97
N GLN A 203 5.06 -5.85 -19.81
CA GLN A 203 5.18 -4.87 -20.90
C GLN A 203 6.63 -4.63 -21.33
N LYS A 204 7.60 -4.74 -20.42
CA LYS A 204 9.04 -4.72 -20.73
C LYS A 204 9.53 -6.01 -21.41
N GLY A 205 8.66 -6.99 -21.63
CA GLY A 205 8.96 -8.24 -22.32
C GLY A 205 9.63 -9.29 -21.44
N TYR A 206 9.57 -9.16 -20.11
CA TYR A 206 10.03 -10.22 -19.23
C TYR A 206 9.14 -11.46 -19.39
N GLY A 207 9.78 -12.61 -19.58
CA GLY A 207 9.10 -13.91 -19.59
C GLY A 207 8.41 -14.20 -18.26
N LEU A 208 7.39 -15.06 -18.30
CA LEU A 208 6.61 -15.42 -17.12
C LEU A 208 7.49 -16.11 -16.07
N GLU A 209 8.52 -16.86 -16.51
CA GLU A 209 9.54 -17.50 -15.68
C GLU A 209 10.33 -16.47 -14.86
N ALA A 210 10.81 -15.40 -15.52
CA ALA A 210 11.58 -14.33 -14.87
C ALA A 210 10.72 -13.56 -13.85
N ILE A 211 9.45 -13.32 -14.19
CA ILE A 211 8.48 -12.71 -13.30
C ILE A 211 8.23 -13.59 -12.07
N CYS A 212 7.98 -14.89 -12.25
CA CYS A 212 7.79 -15.84 -11.16
C CYS A 212 9.04 -15.91 -10.26
N ASP A 213 10.24 -15.86 -10.84
CA ASP A 213 11.51 -15.85 -10.11
C ASP A 213 11.70 -14.57 -9.30
N SER A 214 11.28 -13.41 -9.83
CA SER A 214 11.27 -12.14 -9.10
C SER A 214 10.33 -12.17 -7.89
N LEU A 215 9.12 -12.72 -8.04
CA LEU A 215 8.16 -12.89 -6.95
C LEU A 215 8.70 -13.80 -5.84
N CYS A 216 9.30 -14.93 -6.21
CA CYS A 216 9.94 -15.85 -5.26
C CYS A 216 11.14 -15.19 -4.55
N LYS A 217 11.99 -14.47 -5.28
CA LYS A 217 13.12 -13.71 -4.73
C LYS A 217 12.64 -12.66 -3.75
N GLY A 218 11.62 -11.88 -4.10
CA GLY A 218 11.12 -10.82 -3.27
C GLY A 218 10.48 -11.31 -1.96
N LEU A 219 9.84 -12.49 -1.96
CA LEU A 219 9.42 -13.16 -0.72
C LEU A 219 10.64 -13.56 0.14
N ALA A 220 11.68 -14.14 -0.48
CA ALA A 220 12.91 -14.52 0.23
C ALA A 220 13.62 -13.29 0.83
N ASP A 221 13.72 -12.19 0.08
CA ASP A 221 14.27 -10.91 0.54
C ASP A 221 13.46 -10.40 1.75
N ASN A 222 12.13 -10.45 1.71
CA ASN A 222 11.29 -10.02 2.83
C ASN A 222 11.50 -10.85 4.11
N ILE A 223 11.57 -12.18 3.98
CA ILE A 223 11.84 -13.08 5.09
C ILE A 223 13.21 -12.74 5.70
N ALA A 224 14.23 -12.58 4.85
CA ALA A 224 15.59 -12.30 5.30
C ALA A 224 15.72 -10.93 5.98
N ASP A 225 15.16 -9.89 5.37
CA ASP A 225 15.11 -8.52 5.89
C ASP A 225 14.22 -8.36 7.13
N THR A 226 13.50 -9.41 7.55
CA THR A 226 12.66 -9.38 8.75
C THR A 226 13.26 -10.23 9.86
N LEU A 227 13.69 -11.44 9.53
CA LEU A 227 14.16 -12.41 10.53
C LEU A 227 15.67 -12.38 10.76
N PHE A 228 16.48 -11.99 9.77
CA PHE A 228 17.95 -12.17 9.80
C PHE A 228 18.72 -10.86 9.97
N ASN A 229 18.05 -9.77 10.36
CA ASN A 229 18.65 -8.42 10.45
C ASN A 229 19.79 -8.30 11.47
N LYS A 230 19.85 -9.19 12.45
CA LYS A 230 20.84 -9.16 13.55
C LYS A 230 21.91 -10.24 13.40
N THR A 231 21.52 -11.46 13.01
CA THR A 231 22.38 -12.64 12.94
C THR A 231 21.90 -13.63 11.89
N ILE A 232 22.84 -14.35 11.26
CA ILE A 232 22.54 -15.44 10.32
C ILE A 232 22.17 -16.69 11.14
N PRO A 233 21.06 -17.38 10.84
CA PRO A 233 20.63 -18.57 11.59
C PRO A 233 21.69 -19.67 11.65
N GLU A 234 21.75 -20.42 12.74
CA GLU A 234 22.71 -21.52 12.91
C GLU A 234 22.31 -22.78 12.14
N SER A 235 23.32 -23.48 11.60
CA SER A 235 23.12 -24.74 10.87
C SER A 235 23.18 -25.94 11.81
N PRO A 236 22.36 -27.00 11.61
CA PRO A 236 21.45 -27.21 10.48
C PRO A 236 20.14 -26.42 10.57
N ILE A 237 19.79 -25.75 9.46
CA ILE A 237 18.54 -24.98 9.33
C ILE A 237 17.50 -25.85 8.64
N TYR A 238 16.32 -26.01 9.25
CA TYR A 238 15.17 -26.69 8.65
C TYR A 238 14.05 -25.70 8.35
N MET A 239 13.39 -25.87 7.20
CA MET A 239 12.24 -25.05 6.83
C MET A 239 10.93 -25.85 6.90
N SER A 240 9.89 -25.22 7.45
CA SER A 240 8.55 -25.77 7.68
C SER A 240 7.46 -24.87 7.11
N GLY A 241 6.24 -25.40 6.95
CA GLY A 241 5.07 -24.70 6.41
C GLY A 241 4.93 -24.88 4.91
N GLY A 242 3.79 -24.49 4.34
CA GLY A 242 3.48 -24.73 2.92
C GLY A 242 4.51 -24.15 1.95
N VAL A 243 5.08 -22.98 2.27
CA VAL A 243 6.08 -22.31 1.42
C VAL A 243 7.39 -23.10 1.33
N SER A 244 7.67 -24.01 2.28
CA SER A 244 8.85 -24.88 2.21
C SER A 244 8.90 -25.77 0.97
N LYS A 245 7.75 -25.98 0.30
CA LYS A 245 7.68 -26.72 -0.97
C LYS A 245 8.09 -25.88 -2.18
N ASN A 246 8.05 -24.55 -2.09
CA ASN A 246 8.50 -23.67 -3.15
C ASN A 246 10.04 -23.64 -3.20
N GLN A 247 10.61 -24.45 -4.10
CA GLN A 247 12.05 -24.62 -4.20
C GLN A 247 12.76 -23.34 -4.66
N SER A 248 12.09 -22.45 -5.41
CA SER A 248 12.69 -21.17 -5.81
C SER A 248 12.89 -20.23 -4.62
N VAL A 249 11.91 -20.14 -3.71
CA VAL A 249 12.04 -19.38 -2.45
C VAL A 249 13.17 -19.95 -1.60
N VAL A 250 13.22 -21.28 -1.43
CA VAL A 250 14.31 -21.95 -0.69
C VAL A 250 15.68 -21.63 -1.31
N ARG A 251 15.79 -21.69 -2.64
CA ARG A 251 17.01 -21.37 -3.40
C ARG A 251 17.48 -19.94 -3.15
N HIS A 252 16.58 -18.96 -3.19
CA HIS A 252 16.93 -17.56 -2.94
C HIS A 252 17.29 -17.32 -1.47
N LEU A 253 16.55 -17.89 -0.52
CA LEU A 253 16.90 -17.81 0.89
C LEU A 253 18.30 -18.38 1.16
N GLN A 254 18.64 -19.54 0.60
CA GLN A 254 19.97 -20.14 0.70
C GLN A 254 21.08 -19.22 0.16
N ARG A 255 20.81 -18.53 -0.96
CA ARG A 255 21.74 -17.54 -1.54
C ARG A 255 21.92 -16.33 -0.63
N ILE A 256 20.84 -15.81 -0.04
CA ILE A 256 20.87 -14.64 0.85
C ILE A 256 21.63 -14.96 2.13
N ILE A 257 21.36 -16.11 2.77
CA ILE A 257 21.96 -16.47 4.06
C ILE A 257 23.35 -17.12 3.93
N GLY A 258 23.72 -17.58 2.72
CA GLY A 258 25.00 -18.28 2.48
C GLY A 258 25.10 -19.66 3.16
N LYS A 259 23.97 -20.26 3.55
CA LYS A 259 23.88 -21.55 4.27
C LYS A 259 22.83 -22.45 3.62
N LYS A 260 23.01 -23.76 3.73
CA LYS A 260 22.06 -24.75 3.22
C LYS A 260 20.84 -24.87 4.16
N ILE A 261 19.66 -24.61 3.62
CA ILE A 261 18.36 -24.91 4.23
C ILE A 261 17.96 -26.33 3.84
N LYS A 262 17.52 -27.13 4.82
CA LYS A 262 16.97 -28.47 4.61
C LYS A 262 15.44 -28.43 4.69
N VAL A 263 14.76 -29.19 3.84
CA VAL A 263 13.30 -29.35 3.86
C VAL A 263 13.00 -30.84 4.03
N HIS A 264 12.25 -31.18 5.08
CA HIS A 264 11.83 -32.56 5.31
C HIS A 264 10.63 -32.91 4.40
N PRO A 265 10.44 -34.16 3.95
CA PRO A 265 9.25 -34.52 3.16
C PRO A 265 7.91 -34.20 3.82
N GLN A 266 7.89 -34.16 5.16
CA GLN A 266 6.72 -33.84 6.00
C GLN A 266 6.73 -32.39 6.53
N SER A 267 7.40 -31.46 5.84
CA SER A 267 7.65 -30.09 6.32
C SER A 267 6.38 -29.26 6.59
N GLU A 268 5.31 -29.50 5.84
CA GLU A 268 3.98 -28.93 5.98
C GLU A 268 3.18 -29.53 7.14
N HIS A 269 3.55 -30.74 7.59
CA HIS A 269 2.87 -31.49 8.65
C HIS A 269 3.52 -31.35 10.03
N LEU A 270 4.69 -30.71 10.13
CA LEU A 270 5.47 -30.65 11.37
C LEU A 270 4.65 -30.17 12.58
N PRO A 271 3.83 -29.10 12.51
CA PRO A 271 3.03 -28.70 13.67
C PRO A 271 2.04 -29.79 14.13
N ALA A 272 1.37 -30.47 13.20
CA ALA A 272 0.43 -31.55 13.49
C ALA A 272 1.13 -32.80 14.08
N ILE A 273 2.30 -33.16 13.52
CA ILE A 273 3.17 -34.24 14.03
C ILE A 273 3.56 -33.96 15.48
N GLY A 274 4.00 -32.74 15.75
CA GLY A 274 4.40 -32.31 17.08
C GLY A 274 3.28 -32.42 18.11
N ALA A 275 2.10 -31.91 17.77
CA ALA A 275 0.94 -31.96 18.64
C ALA A 275 0.53 -33.42 18.96
N ALA A 276 0.51 -34.30 17.96
CA ALA A 276 0.23 -35.72 18.16
C ALA A 276 1.27 -36.40 19.08
N GLN A 277 2.55 -36.08 18.91
CA GLN A 277 3.64 -36.61 19.76
C GLN A 277 3.56 -36.11 21.21
N LEU A 278 3.21 -34.84 21.42
CA LEU A 278 2.99 -34.30 22.77
C LEU A 278 1.83 -35.02 23.46
N LEU A 279 0.73 -35.27 22.74
CA LEU A 279 -0.39 -36.04 23.28
C LEU A 279 0.00 -37.47 23.64
N LEU A 280 0.76 -38.15 22.78
CA LEU A 280 1.28 -39.50 23.07
C LEU A 280 2.12 -39.54 24.35
N LYS A 281 2.98 -38.54 24.57
CA LYS A 281 3.77 -38.43 25.81
C LYS A 281 2.89 -38.26 27.05
N GLU A 282 1.81 -37.48 26.96
CA GLU A 282 0.88 -37.31 28.06
C GLU A 282 0.07 -38.58 28.33
N ILE A 283 -0.36 -39.31 27.30
CA ILE A 283 -1.01 -40.62 27.44
C ILE A 283 -0.07 -41.61 28.14
N ALA A 284 1.20 -41.67 27.72
CA ALA A 284 2.22 -42.49 28.38
C ALA A 284 2.44 -42.09 29.84
N GLY A 285 2.23 -40.81 30.17
CA GLY A 285 2.22 -40.26 31.53
C GLY A 285 0.92 -40.51 32.32
N GLY A 286 -0.04 -41.26 31.78
CA GLY A 286 -1.29 -41.63 32.45
C GLY A 286 -2.46 -40.68 32.21
N LYS A 287 -2.40 -39.79 31.21
CA LYS A 287 -3.52 -38.91 30.85
C LYS A 287 -4.69 -39.72 30.28
N GLU A 288 -5.84 -39.62 30.93
CA GLU A 288 -7.11 -40.14 30.40
C GLU A 288 -7.69 -39.19 29.36
N LEU A 289 -8.21 -39.75 28.26
CA LEU A 289 -8.82 -39.00 27.17
C LEU A 289 -10.30 -39.32 27.03
N PRO A 290 -11.15 -38.33 26.67
CA PRO A 290 -12.52 -38.59 26.33
C PRO A 290 -12.61 -39.41 25.03
N ALA A 291 -13.71 -40.15 24.86
CA ALA A 291 -13.98 -40.83 23.59
C ALA A 291 -14.13 -39.79 22.47
N PRO A 292 -13.35 -39.89 21.37
CA PRO A 292 -13.40 -38.90 20.32
C PRO A 292 -14.67 -39.03 19.48
N ASP A 293 -15.28 -37.90 19.16
CA ASP A 293 -16.37 -37.72 18.21
C ASP A 293 -15.87 -36.90 17.01
N LEU A 294 -15.67 -37.59 15.88
CA LEU A 294 -15.14 -36.96 14.68
C LEU A 294 -16.14 -36.03 13.99
N ASP A 295 -17.44 -36.17 14.28
CA ASP A 295 -18.49 -35.32 13.72
C ASP A 295 -18.65 -33.99 14.51
N GLU A 296 -18.05 -33.90 15.71
CA GLU A 296 -18.12 -32.74 16.62
C GLU A 296 -16.74 -32.24 17.11
N ILE A 297 -15.75 -32.20 16.21
CA ILE A 297 -14.38 -31.75 16.55
C ILE A 297 -14.28 -30.22 16.73
N ILE A 298 -14.94 -29.45 15.88
CA ILE A 298 -14.96 -27.97 15.96
C ILE A 298 -16.12 -27.54 16.86
N ILE A 299 -15.88 -26.57 17.76
CA ILE A 299 -16.95 -26.03 18.61
C ILE A 299 -18.07 -25.48 17.71
N ARG A 300 -19.28 -26.05 17.81
CA ARG A 300 -20.49 -25.37 17.33
C ARG A 300 -20.72 -24.18 18.27
N GLN A 301 -20.30 -22.99 17.85
CA GLN A 301 -20.46 -21.81 18.70
C GLN A 301 -21.93 -21.49 18.96
N GLY A 302 -22.18 -20.88 20.13
CA GLY A 302 -23.43 -20.21 20.46
C GLY A 302 -23.61 -18.92 19.64
N SER A 303 -24.30 -17.91 20.19
CA SER A 303 -24.53 -16.64 19.48
C SER A 303 -23.23 -15.98 19.02
N LEU A 304 -23.06 -15.80 17.70
CA LEU A 304 -21.99 -15.00 17.10
C LEU A 304 -22.20 -13.50 17.45
N ASP A 305 -21.11 -12.76 17.57
CA ASP A 305 -21.12 -11.33 17.92
C ASP A 305 -21.13 -10.47 16.65
N TYR A 306 -22.26 -9.82 16.38
CA TYR A 306 -22.38 -8.92 15.24
C TYR A 306 -22.17 -7.47 15.67
N PHE A 307 -21.38 -6.73 14.90
CA PHE A 307 -21.18 -5.30 15.11
C PHE A 307 -22.16 -4.47 14.27
N TYR A 308 -22.45 -4.94 13.06
CA TYR A 308 -23.41 -4.32 12.15
C TYR A 308 -24.69 -5.15 12.12
N GLU A 309 -25.82 -4.45 12.22
CA GLU A 309 -27.13 -5.02 11.93
C GLU A 309 -27.24 -5.45 10.48
N ALA A 310 -28.22 -6.32 10.19
CA ALA A 310 -28.44 -6.82 8.84
C ALA A 310 -28.70 -5.70 7.83
N LEU A 311 -28.07 -5.80 6.65
CA LEU A 311 -28.29 -4.84 5.57
C LEU A 311 -29.77 -4.82 5.13
N GLY A 312 -30.37 -3.63 5.18
CA GLY A 312 -31.72 -3.38 4.69
C GLY A 312 -31.79 -3.18 3.17
N ASP A 313 -33.00 -3.09 2.63
CA ASP A 313 -33.20 -2.70 1.24
C ASP A 313 -32.89 -1.20 1.04
N PRO A 314 -32.14 -0.81 -0.01
CA PRO A 314 -31.88 0.59 -0.31
C PRO A 314 -33.16 1.42 -0.50
N SER A 315 -33.14 2.65 0.01
CA SER A 315 -34.28 3.54 0.19
C SER A 315 -34.82 4.14 -1.11
N ALA A 316 -33.97 4.31 -2.13
CA ALA A 316 -34.34 4.96 -3.39
C ALA A 316 -33.51 4.45 -4.58
N ILE A 317 -34.12 3.63 -5.43
CA ILE A 317 -33.66 3.38 -6.80
C ILE A 317 -34.43 4.35 -7.72
N SER A 318 -33.75 4.94 -8.71
CA SER A 318 -34.35 5.99 -9.56
C SER A 318 -35.59 5.53 -10.33
N GLN A 319 -36.32 6.51 -10.88
CA GLN A 319 -37.32 6.31 -11.94
C GLN A 319 -36.80 5.35 -13.02
N GLU A 320 -37.67 4.46 -13.49
CA GLU A 320 -37.36 3.35 -14.40
C GLU A 320 -36.89 3.85 -15.77
N ILE A 321 -35.57 3.96 -15.97
CA ILE A 321 -35.02 3.76 -17.31
C ILE A 321 -35.17 2.27 -17.58
N THR A 322 -36.17 1.92 -18.40
CA THR A 322 -36.43 0.52 -18.74
C THR A 322 -35.35 0.04 -19.70
N ILE A 323 -34.60 -0.98 -19.28
CA ILE A 323 -33.72 -1.73 -20.17
C ILE A 323 -34.62 -2.66 -20.97
N GLU A 324 -34.82 -2.38 -22.26
CA GLU A 324 -35.66 -3.19 -23.13
C GLU A 324 -34.95 -4.47 -23.57
N GLU A 325 -33.63 -4.43 -23.71
CA GLU A 325 -32.83 -5.56 -24.13
C GLU A 325 -31.44 -5.50 -23.48
N GLN A 326 -30.98 -6.63 -22.95
CA GLN A 326 -29.64 -6.79 -22.43
C GLN A 326 -29.05 -8.10 -22.94
N TYR A 327 -27.85 -8.03 -23.52
CA TYR A 327 -27.13 -9.22 -23.98
C TYR A 327 -25.62 -9.06 -23.88
N ILE A 328 -24.91 -10.19 -23.93
CA ILE A 328 -23.46 -10.25 -23.97
C ILE A 328 -23.01 -10.46 -25.41
N TYR A 329 -22.27 -9.51 -25.96
CA TYR A 329 -21.61 -9.63 -27.26
C TYR A 329 -20.18 -10.15 -27.09
N HIS A 330 -19.79 -11.08 -27.95
CA HIS A 330 -18.43 -11.61 -28.01
C HIS A 330 -17.79 -11.15 -29.32
N PRO A 331 -16.70 -10.35 -29.26
CA PRO A 331 -16.02 -9.88 -30.47
C PRO A 331 -15.61 -11.03 -31.38
N GLN A 332 -15.88 -10.87 -32.67
CA GLN A 332 -15.52 -11.84 -33.70
C GLN A 332 -14.34 -11.34 -34.54
N ARG A 333 -14.18 -10.03 -34.67
CA ARG A 333 -13.12 -9.43 -35.52
C ARG A 333 -12.00 -8.77 -34.73
N SER A 334 -12.29 -8.12 -33.61
CA SER A 334 -11.21 -7.58 -32.77
C SER A 334 -10.53 -8.71 -31.97
N ASP A 335 -9.20 -8.63 -31.79
CA ASP A 335 -8.43 -9.55 -30.93
C ASP A 335 -8.68 -9.31 -29.42
N HIS A 336 -9.79 -8.65 -29.06
CA HIS A 336 -10.15 -8.37 -27.68
C HIS A 336 -10.85 -9.59 -27.07
N THR A 337 -10.32 -10.08 -25.95
CA THR A 337 -10.80 -11.34 -25.36
C THR A 337 -11.93 -11.13 -24.35
N ALA A 338 -12.18 -9.90 -23.90
CA ALA A 338 -13.26 -9.61 -22.97
C ALA A 338 -14.59 -9.47 -23.71
N HIS A 339 -15.66 -9.92 -23.07
CA HIS A 339 -17.01 -9.74 -23.58
C HIS A 339 -17.48 -8.28 -23.42
N ILE A 340 -18.53 -7.91 -24.17
CA ILE A 340 -19.18 -6.59 -24.08
C ILE A 340 -20.59 -6.80 -23.54
N GLN A 341 -20.92 -6.13 -22.45
CA GLN A 341 -22.31 -5.97 -22.03
C GLN A 341 -22.94 -4.86 -22.88
N VAL A 342 -24.05 -5.20 -23.55
CA VAL A 342 -24.85 -4.27 -24.34
C VAL A 342 -26.21 -4.10 -23.65
N ASP A 343 -26.55 -2.86 -23.31
CA ASP A 343 -27.83 -2.48 -22.71
C ASP A 343 -28.57 -1.53 -23.66
N ARG A 344 -29.74 -1.92 -24.17
CA ARG A 344 -30.62 -1.07 -24.99
C ARG A 344 -31.74 -0.51 -24.12
N PHE A 345 -31.88 0.80 -24.09
CA PHE A 345 -32.85 1.50 -23.25
C PHE A 345 -34.09 1.88 -24.06
N GLY A 346 -35.24 1.94 -23.39
CA GLY A 346 -36.48 2.46 -23.99
C GLY A 346 -36.40 3.96 -24.23
N MET A 347 -36.89 4.40 -25.39
CA MET A 347 -36.90 5.82 -25.80
C MET A 347 -38.33 6.36 -25.90
N SER A 348 -38.47 7.66 -25.66
CA SER A 348 -39.72 8.38 -25.91
C SER A 348 -40.04 8.50 -27.41
N ASP A 349 -39.01 8.56 -28.26
CA ASP A 349 -39.12 8.59 -29.72
C ASP A 349 -38.09 7.64 -30.38
N PRO A 350 -38.49 6.45 -30.85
CA PRO A 350 -37.59 5.46 -31.45
C PRO A 350 -37.13 5.82 -32.89
N GLY A 351 -37.56 6.96 -33.45
CA GLY A 351 -37.36 7.31 -34.87
C GLY A 351 -36.13 8.16 -35.23
N LEU A 352 -35.24 8.48 -34.29
CA LEU A 352 -34.09 9.36 -34.58
C LEU A 352 -32.82 8.53 -34.91
N PRO A 353 -32.27 8.62 -36.14
CA PRO A 353 -31.00 7.99 -36.48
C PRO A 353 -29.79 8.77 -35.95
N GLU A 354 -30.00 9.99 -35.43
CA GLU A 354 -28.92 10.91 -35.03
C GLU A 354 -28.50 10.74 -33.57
N PHE A 355 -27.21 10.46 -33.35
CA PHE A 355 -26.64 10.21 -32.02
C PHE A 355 -25.33 10.95 -31.77
N TYR A 356 -25.10 11.31 -30.50
CA TYR A 356 -23.81 11.69 -29.95
C TYR A 356 -23.17 10.47 -29.29
N LEU A 357 -21.92 10.16 -29.63
CA LEU A 357 -21.17 9.05 -29.07
C LEU A 357 -20.23 9.52 -27.96
N GLY A 358 -20.51 9.16 -26.72
CA GLY A 358 -19.59 9.37 -25.60
C GLY A 358 -18.81 8.11 -25.28
N ILE A 359 -17.48 8.20 -25.14
CA ILE A 359 -16.61 7.07 -24.81
C ILE A 359 -15.81 7.38 -23.54
N ASP A 360 -15.96 6.55 -22.50
CA ASP A 360 -15.16 6.62 -21.27
C ASP A 360 -14.12 5.50 -21.27
N VAL A 361 -12.84 5.88 -21.39
CA VAL A 361 -11.71 4.95 -21.47
C VAL A 361 -10.97 4.93 -20.13
N GLY A 362 -11.43 4.09 -19.22
CA GLY A 362 -10.80 3.88 -17.91
C GLY A 362 -9.66 2.86 -17.94
N SER A 363 -8.88 2.81 -16.84
CA SER A 363 -7.79 1.83 -16.67
C SER A 363 -8.27 0.39 -16.58
N THR A 364 -9.45 0.18 -15.96
CA THR A 364 -10.03 -1.15 -15.73
C THR A 364 -11.09 -1.50 -16.78
N SER A 365 -11.89 -0.52 -17.19
CA SER A 365 -13.06 -0.72 -18.07
C SER A 365 -13.22 0.42 -19.06
N THR A 366 -13.65 0.09 -20.27
CA THR A 366 -13.99 1.03 -21.34
C THR A 366 -15.50 0.97 -21.59
N LYS A 367 -16.14 2.13 -21.73
CA LYS A 367 -17.59 2.24 -21.91
C LYS A 367 -17.93 3.19 -23.05
N ALA A 368 -19.09 2.98 -23.65
CA ALA A 368 -19.67 3.90 -24.62
C ALA A 368 -21.16 4.09 -24.37
N VAL A 369 -21.68 5.27 -24.74
CA VAL A 369 -23.11 5.60 -24.73
C VAL A 369 -23.48 6.28 -26.05
N LEU A 370 -24.59 5.83 -26.66
CA LEU A 370 -25.27 6.53 -27.74
C LEU A 370 -26.38 7.40 -27.15
N LEU A 371 -26.27 8.71 -27.33
CA LEU A 371 -27.21 9.71 -26.80
C LEU A 371 -27.96 10.38 -27.97
N ASN A 372 -29.28 10.39 -27.95
CA ASN A 372 -30.06 11.04 -29.00
C ASN A 372 -30.05 12.58 -28.88
N ALA A 373 -30.67 13.26 -29.84
CA ALA A 373 -30.86 14.71 -29.84
C ALA A 373 -31.72 15.25 -28.66
N ASN A 374 -32.51 14.39 -28.02
CA ASN A 374 -33.36 14.74 -26.86
C ASN A 374 -32.68 14.50 -25.50
N ARG A 375 -31.38 14.17 -25.48
CA ARG A 375 -30.60 13.85 -24.26
C ARG A 375 -30.99 12.54 -23.59
N GLU A 376 -31.58 11.61 -24.33
CA GLU A 376 -31.93 10.26 -23.88
C GLU A 376 -30.87 9.26 -24.35
N ALA A 377 -30.41 8.40 -23.43
CA ALA A 377 -29.49 7.33 -23.77
C ALA A 377 -30.25 6.23 -24.51
N TYR A 378 -29.82 5.87 -25.72
CA TYR A 378 -30.40 4.78 -26.51
C TYR A 378 -29.76 3.43 -26.20
N ALA A 379 -28.43 3.41 -26.12
CA ALA A 379 -27.67 2.21 -25.83
C ALA A 379 -26.41 2.50 -25.03
N GLY A 380 -26.06 1.55 -24.17
CA GLY A 380 -24.87 1.54 -23.34
C GLY A 380 -24.03 0.31 -23.61
N PHE A 381 -22.70 0.48 -23.59
CA PHE A 381 -21.76 -0.58 -23.85
C PHE A 381 -20.67 -0.58 -22.78
N TYR A 382 -20.36 -1.74 -22.21
CA TYR A 382 -19.35 -1.90 -21.16
C TYR A 382 -18.44 -3.09 -21.43
N THR A 383 -17.12 -2.90 -21.37
CA THR A 383 -16.13 -3.98 -21.44
C THR A 383 -14.93 -3.71 -20.55
N TYR A 384 -14.17 -4.76 -20.22
CA TYR A 384 -12.90 -4.62 -19.52
C TYR A 384 -11.81 -4.11 -20.47
N THR A 385 -11.10 -3.06 -20.09
CA THR A 385 -10.00 -2.49 -20.88
C THR A 385 -8.86 -3.50 -21.05
N SER A 386 -8.58 -4.29 -20.01
CA SER A 386 -7.55 -5.36 -20.03
C SER A 386 -6.17 -4.90 -20.54
N GLY A 387 -5.79 -3.66 -20.22
CA GLY A 387 -4.55 -3.02 -20.69
C GLY A 387 -4.49 -2.74 -22.19
N GLN A 388 -5.57 -2.97 -22.94
CA GLN A 388 -5.65 -2.87 -24.40
C GLN A 388 -6.75 -1.88 -24.82
N PRO A 389 -6.63 -0.57 -24.49
CA PRO A 389 -7.71 0.41 -24.70
C PRO A 389 -8.15 0.53 -26.16
N LEU A 390 -7.22 0.42 -27.12
CA LEU A 390 -7.58 0.47 -28.54
C LEU A 390 -8.46 -0.71 -28.94
N LYS A 391 -8.07 -1.92 -28.58
CA LYS A 391 -8.85 -3.13 -28.89
C LYS A 391 -10.20 -3.13 -28.18
N ALA A 392 -10.24 -2.65 -26.94
CA ALA A 392 -11.49 -2.49 -26.20
C ALA A 392 -12.45 -1.56 -26.95
N VAL A 393 -11.99 -0.41 -27.44
CA VAL A 393 -12.82 0.52 -28.23
C VAL A 393 -13.23 -0.07 -29.57
N GLN A 394 -12.33 -0.79 -30.26
CA GLN A 394 -12.70 -1.51 -31.49
C GLN A 394 -13.79 -2.56 -31.24
N ALA A 395 -13.70 -3.29 -30.13
CA ALA A 395 -14.74 -4.23 -29.71
C ALA A 395 -16.07 -3.53 -29.40
N LEU A 396 -16.05 -2.34 -28.79
CA LEU A 396 -17.26 -1.53 -28.60
C LEU A 396 -17.86 -1.10 -29.94
N PHE A 397 -17.06 -0.66 -30.90
CA PHE A 397 -17.56 -0.26 -32.23
C PHE A 397 -18.14 -1.45 -33.01
N GLU A 398 -17.54 -2.63 -32.88
CA GLU A 398 -18.09 -3.87 -33.42
C GLU A 398 -19.46 -4.20 -32.81
N ALA A 399 -19.61 -4.03 -31.49
CA ALA A 399 -20.88 -4.23 -30.80
C ALA A 399 -21.95 -3.17 -31.18
N ILE A 400 -21.54 -1.92 -31.45
CA ILE A 400 -22.46 -0.88 -31.95
C ILE A 400 -22.97 -1.25 -33.36
N ASP A 401 -22.10 -1.75 -34.23
CA ASP A 401 -22.48 -2.20 -35.59
C ASP A 401 -23.42 -3.42 -35.56
N ASP A 402 -23.18 -4.37 -34.64
CA ASP A 402 -24.11 -5.50 -34.38
C ASP A 402 -25.47 -4.99 -33.88
N LEU A 403 -25.50 -4.03 -32.95
CA LEU A 403 -26.75 -3.46 -32.46
C LEU A 403 -27.53 -2.77 -33.58
N ALA A 404 -26.87 -1.98 -34.44
CA ALA A 404 -27.48 -1.33 -35.60
C ALA A 404 -28.16 -2.35 -36.53
N ALA A 405 -27.47 -3.47 -36.80
CA ALA A 405 -27.99 -4.56 -37.62
C ALA A 405 -29.20 -5.27 -36.98
N ARG A 406 -29.21 -5.44 -35.66
CA ARG A 406 -30.31 -6.06 -34.91
C ARG A 406 -31.54 -5.17 -34.78
N SER A 407 -31.33 -3.87 -34.57
CA SER A 407 -32.41 -2.90 -34.40
C SER A 407 -32.95 -2.38 -35.72
N TYR A 408 -32.29 -2.69 -36.86
CA TYR A 408 -32.60 -2.15 -38.18
C TYR A 408 -32.55 -0.61 -38.22
N VAL A 409 -31.68 -0.01 -37.41
CA VAL A 409 -31.44 1.44 -37.35
C VAL A 409 -30.03 1.73 -37.85
N ASP A 410 -29.92 2.64 -38.81
CA ASP A 410 -28.62 3.16 -39.23
C ASP A 410 -28.24 4.34 -38.32
N PHE A 411 -27.18 4.20 -37.53
CA PHE A 411 -26.77 5.21 -36.56
C PHE A 411 -25.91 6.29 -37.23
N ASP A 412 -26.47 7.49 -37.40
CA ASP A 412 -25.76 8.69 -37.79
C ASP A 412 -25.10 9.35 -36.57
N ILE A 413 -23.78 9.21 -36.44
CA ILE A 413 -23.02 9.76 -35.33
C ILE A 413 -22.67 11.23 -35.61
N LEU A 414 -23.45 12.14 -35.02
CA LEU A 414 -23.29 13.59 -35.19
C LEU A 414 -21.96 14.12 -34.63
N ALA A 415 -21.47 13.54 -33.54
CA ALA A 415 -20.16 13.84 -32.95
C ALA A 415 -19.71 12.72 -32.00
N CYS A 416 -18.40 12.60 -31.80
CA CYS A 416 -17.79 11.68 -30.84
C CYS A 416 -16.94 12.41 -29.79
N GLY A 417 -17.13 12.08 -28.51
CA GLY A 417 -16.37 12.63 -27.39
C GLY A 417 -15.67 11.53 -26.60
N THR A 418 -14.59 11.89 -25.91
CA THR A 418 -13.83 10.93 -25.06
C THR A 418 -13.56 11.46 -23.65
N THR A 419 -13.56 10.58 -22.65
CA THR A 419 -13.15 10.87 -21.27
C THR A 419 -12.40 9.68 -20.63
N GLY A 420 -12.04 9.81 -19.36
CA GLY A 420 -11.24 8.84 -18.61
C GLY A 420 -9.73 8.98 -18.86
N SER A 421 -8.96 8.04 -18.31
CA SER A 421 -7.50 8.07 -18.38
C SER A 421 -6.93 7.81 -19.79
N GLY A 422 -7.69 7.15 -20.66
CA GLY A 422 -7.35 6.89 -22.06
C GLY A 422 -7.88 7.90 -23.07
N ARG A 423 -8.56 8.96 -22.62
CA ARG A 423 -9.30 9.90 -23.50
C ARG A 423 -8.47 10.47 -24.64
N LYS A 424 -7.27 10.97 -24.35
CA LYS A 424 -6.42 11.61 -25.37
C LYS A 424 -5.92 10.59 -26.40
N TYR A 425 -5.57 9.40 -25.95
CA TYR A 425 -5.07 8.33 -26.82
C TYR A 425 -6.16 7.85 -27.79
N ILE A 426 -7.31 7.48 -27.25
CA ILE A 426 -8.42 7.03 -28.08
C ILE A 426 -8.98 8.20 -28.89
N GLY A 427 -9.10 9.39 -28.31
CA GLY A 427 -9.54 10.61 -28.97
C GLY A 427 -8.72 10.91 -30.23
N GLY A 428 -7.39 10.84 -30.17
CA GLY A 428 -6.55 11.01 -31.35
C GLY A 428 -6.71 9.90 -32.40
N ILE A 429 -6.97 8.67 -31.97
CA ILE A 429 -7.15 7.51 -32.87
C ILE A 429 -8.53 7.50 -33.53
N VAL A 430 -9.59 7.84 -32.83
CA VAL A 430 -10.95 7.91 -33.40
C VAL A 430 -11.22 9.28 -34.04
N ARG A 431 -10.31 10.25 -33.85
CA ARG A 431 -10.52 11.68 -34.15
C ARG A 431 -11.78 12.19 -33.46
N ALA A 432 -11.87 11.96 -32.15
CA ALA A 432 -12.93 12.52 -31.34
C ALA A 432 -12.96 14.04 -31.53
N ASP A 433 -14.17 14.57 -31.55
CA ASP A 433 -14.41 16.00 -31.70
C ASP A 433 -13.90 16.77 -30.50
N GLN A 434 -14.01 16.17 -29.31
CA GLN A 434 -13.57 16.76 -28.05
C GLN A 434 -13.18 15.70 -27.02
N ASP A 435 -12.22 16.03 -26.15
CA ASP A 435 -11.92 15.27 -24.94
C ASP A 435 -12.29 16.06 -23.69
N PHE A 436 -12.92 15.40 -22.73
CA PHE A 436 -13.43 16.01 -21.50
C PHE A 436 -12.78 15.41 -20.26
N ASP A 437 -12.62 16.23 -19.23
CA ASP A 437 -12.22 15.75 -17.91
C ASP A 437 -13.28 14.79 -17.32
N GLU A 438 -12.81 13.71 -16.70
CA GLU A 438 -13.67 12.64 -16.16
C GLU A 438 -14.58 13.14 -15.03
N ILE A 439 -14.06 13.99 -14.13
CA ILE A 439 -14.81 14.54 -13.00
C ILE A 439 -15.94 15.42 -13.54
N THR A 440 -15.64 16.25 -14.54
CA THR A 440 -16.62 17.10 -15.21
C THR A 440 -17.69 16.27 -15.93
N ALA A 441 -17.31 15.22 -16.66
CA ALA A 441 -18.26 14.34 -17.33
C ALA A 441 -19.20 13.65 -16.33
N HIS A 442 -18.64 13.04 -15.27
CA HIS A 442 -19.42 12.40 -14.21
C HIS A 442 -20.36 13.37 -13.50
N ALA A 443 -19.91 14.60 -13.22
CA ALA A 443 -20.73 15.65 -12.63
C ALA A 443 -21.87 16.08 -13.55
N ARG A 444 -21.60 16.25 -14.85
CA ARG A 444 -22.64 16.59 -15.84
C ARG A 444 -23.71 15.51 -15.94
N ALA A 445 -23.31 14.24 -15.95
CA ALA A 445 -24.22 13.11 -15.93
C ALA A 445 -25.05 13.06 -14.64
N ALA A 446 -24.42 13.28 -13.47
CA ALA A 446 -25.13 13.32 -12.20
C ALA A 446 -26.23 14.41 -12.17
N TYR A 447 -25.92 15.58 -12.72
CA TYR A 447 -26.87 16.69 -12.81
C TYR A 447 -28.03 16.41 -13.77
N GLU A 448 -27.78 15.73 -14.90
CA GLU A 448 -28.85 15.32 -15.83
C GLU A 448 -29.80 14.30 -15.18
N LEU A 449 -29.22 13.29 -14.53
CA LEU A 449 -29.96 12.21 -13.88
C LEU A 449 -30.77 12.70 -12.67
N ASN A 450 -30.20 13.63 -11.90
CA ASN A 450 -30.87 14.27 -10.78
C ASN A 450 -30.29 15.69 -10.54
N PRO A 451 -31.01 16.75 -10.94
CA PRO A 451 -30.55 18.14 -10.78
C PRO A 451 -30.33 18.59 -9.32
N ARG A 452 -30.86 17.84 -8.34
CA ARG A 452 -30.65 18.13 -6.92
C ARG A 452 -29.32 17.60 -6.39
N THR A 453 -28.62 16.77 -7.15
CA THR A 453 -27.34 16.17 -6.71
C THR A 453 -26.36 17.24 -6.26
N ASP A 454 -25.88 17.10 -5.03
CA ASP A 454 -24.84 17.94 -4.44
C ASP A 454 -23.55 17.16 -4.13
N THR A 455 -23.63 15.83 -4.14
CA THR A 455 -22.54 14.93 -3.78
C THR A 455 -22.51 13.73 -4.70
N ILE A 456 -21.33 13.38 -5.19
CA ILE A 456 -21.08 12.16 -5.95
C ILE A 456 -20.14 11.28 -5.16
N ILE A 457 -20.57 10.04 -4.93
CA ILE A 457 -19.72 8.95 -4.47
C ILE A 457 -19.40 8.10 -5.70
N GLU A 458 -18.13 7.95 -6.04
CA GLU A 458 -17.71 7.12 -7.16
C GLU A 458 -16.68 6.11 -6.67
N ILE A 459 -16.99 4.82 -6.78
CA ILE A 459 -16.05 3.76 -6.42
C ILE A 459 -15.79 2.91 -7.67
N GLY A 460 -14.63 3.12 -8.26
CA GLY A 460 -14.14 2.39 -9.42
C GLY A 460 -13.52 1.04 -9.05
N GLY A 461 -12.91 0.40 -10.05
CA GLY A 461 -12.18 -0.86 -9.86
C GLY A 461 -10.85 -0.66 -9.13
N GLN A 462 -10.14 0.45 -9.36
CA GLN A 462 -8.79 0.71 -8.85
C GLN A 462 -8.65 2.02 -8.08
N ASP A 463 -9.53 2.97 -8.34
CA ASP A 463 -9.61 4.28 -7.70
C ASP A 463 -11.01 4.50 -7.14
N ALA A 464 -11.10 5.41 -6.18
CA ALA A 464 -12.36 5.92 -5.67
C ALA A 464 -12.28 7.44 -5.60
N LYS A 465 -13.36 8.10 -6.01
CA LYS A 465 -13.46 9.56 -6.13
C LYS A 465 -14.67 10.07 -5.35
N PHE A 466 -14.46 11.15 -4.62
CA PHE A 466 -15.49 11.91 -3.92
C PHE A 466 -15.58 13.29 -4.56
N THR A 467 -16.77 13.70 -4.99
CA THR A 467 -16.98 14.99 -5.65
C THR A 467 -18.15 15.72 -5.02
N GLN A 468 -17.94 16.99 -4.65
CA GLN A 468 -19.02 17.91 -4.29
C GLN A 468 -19.35 18.81 -5.46
N MET A 469 -20.62 19.13 -5.60
CA MET A 469 -21.11 19.98 -6.66
C MET A 469 -22.19 20.95 -6.17
N LYS A 470 -22.30 22.08 -6.85
CA LYS A 470 -23.33 23.10 -6.62
C LYS A 470 -23.90 23.54 -7.95
N LYS A 471 -25.19 23.29 -8.17
CA LYS A 471 -25.91 23.62 -9.42
C LYS A 471 -25.20 23.06 -10.67
N GLY A 472 -24.81 21.79 -10.66
CA GLY A 472 -24.13 21.15 -11.79
C GLY A 472 -22.62 21.39 -11.87
N MET A 473 -22.08 22.36 -11.11
CA MET A 473 -20.65 22.70 -11.13
C MET A 473 -19.88 22.00 -10.02
N VAL A 474 -18.73 21.41 -10.35
CA VAL A 474 -17.82 20.81 -9.37
C VAL A 474 -17.21 21.89 -8.49
N THR A 475 -17.37 21.76 -7.17
CA THR A 475 -16.76 22.69 -6.19
C THR A 475 -15.56 22.08 -5.48
N PHE A 476 -15.52 20.75 -5.36
CA PHE A 476 -14.45 20.02 -4.72
C PHE A 476 -14.41 18.59 -5.26
N SER A 477 -13.22 18.03 -5.45
CA SER A 477 -13.06 16.62 -5.75
C SER A 477 -11.78 16.06 -5.11
N HIS A 478 -11.87 14.84 -4.60
CA HIS A 478 -10.76 14.12 -3.99
C HIS A 478 -10.76 12.67 -4.46
N MET A 479 -9.57 12.13 -4.75
CA MET A 479 -9.41 10.77 -5.27
C MET A 479 -8.33 10.04 -4.48
N ASN A 480 -8.55 8.75 -4.18
CA ASN A 480 -7.44 7.87 -3.80
C ASN A 480 -6.82 7.24 -5.04
N THR A 481 -5.49 7.21 -5.12
CA THR A 481 -4.78 6.69 -6.32
C THR A 481 -3.84 5.53 -6.03
N VAL A 482 -3.67 5.14 -4.75
CA VAL A 482 -2.61 4.20 -4.35
C VAL A 482 -3.16 2.97 -3.62
N CYS A 483 -4.38 3.02 -3.09
CA CYS A 483 -4.89 1.97 -2.21
C CYS A 483 -6.00 1.16 -2.90
N ALA A 484 -5.76 -0.14 -3.13
CA ALA A 484 -6.82 -1.06 -3.53
C ALA A 484 -7.88 -1.27 -2.43
N ALA A 485 -7.52 -1.00 -1.17
CA ALA A 485 -8.48 -1.06 -0.06
C ALA A 485 -9.54 0.02 -0.28
N GLY A 486 -10.81 -0.38 -0.25
CA GLY A 486 -11.93 0.53 -0.52
C GLY A 486 -12.37 0.62 -1.99
N THR A 487 -11.86 -0.25 -2.89
CA THR A 487 -12.22 -0.25 -4.33
C THR A 487 -12.91 -1.55 -4.76
N GLY A 488 -13.52 -1.55 -5.94
CA GLY A 488 -14.19 -2.73 -6.50
C GLY A 488 -13.27 -3.93 -6.71
N SER A 489 -11.97 -3.72 -6.98
CA SER A 489 -11.02 -4.82 -7.16
C SER A 489 -10.83 -5.66 -5.89
N PHE A 490 -10.95 -5.05 -4.70
CA PHE A 490 -10.88 -5.79 -3.45
C PHE A 490 -12.12 -6.68 -3.24
N ILE A 491 -13.32 -6.15 -3.56
CA ILE A 491 -14.57 -6.92 -3.51
C ILE A 491 -14.47 -8.13 -4.44
N GLU A 492 -13.99 -7.93 -5.68
CA GLU A 492 -13.82 -8.98 -6.68
C GLU A 492 -12.77 -10.02 -6.28
N GLU A 493 -11.58 -9.60 -5.84
CA GLU A 493 -10.49 -10.49 -5.43
C GLU A 493 -10.92 -11.39 -4.27
N LEU A 494 -11.58 -10.81 -3.27
CA LEU A 494 -12.02 -11.58 -2.12
C LEU A 494 -13.17 -12.53 -2.46
N ALA A 495 -14.13 -12.09 -3.27
CA ALA A 495 -15.21 -12.96 -3.74
C ALA A 495 -14.63 -14.21 -4.43
N GLY A 496 -13.66 -14.01 -5.33
CA GLY A 496 -12.96 -15.11 -6.00
C GLY A 496 -12.26 -16.07 -5.04
N LYS A 497 -11.57 -15.55 -4.00
CA LYS A 497 -10.92 -16.38 -2.96
C LYS A 497 -11.90 -17.23 -2.16
N LEU A 498 -13.10 -16.71 -1.91
CA LEU A 498 -14.17 -17.41 -1.20
C LEU A 498 -15.01 -18.29 -2.14
N GLY A 499 -14.64 -18.42 -3.42
CA GLY A 499 -15.36 -19.24 -4.40
C GLY A 499 -16.70 -18.63 -4.84
N VAL A 500 -16.88 -17.32 -4.67
CA VAL A 500 -18.12 -16.60 -4.97
C VAL A 500 -18.00 -15.85 -6.29
N ALA A 501 -18.91 -16.13 -7.23
CA ALA A 501 -19.00 -15.35 -8.46
C ALA A 501 -19.53 -13.95 -8.18
N LEU A 502 -18.97 -12.92 -8.82
CA LEU A 502 -19.31 -11.52 -8.54
C LEU A 502 -20.81 -11.21 -8.71
N LYS A 503 -21.48 -11.87 -9.67
CA LYS A 503 -22.94 -11.74 -9.90
C LYS A 503 -23.79 -12.23 -8.73
N ASP A 504 -23.27 -13.14 -7.91
CA ASP A 504 -23.98 -13.72 -6.76
C ASP A 504 -23.70 -12.95 -5.46
N TYR A 505 -22.71 -12.05 -5.47
CA TYR A 505 -22.23 -11.33 -4.29
C TYR A 505 -23.35 -10.57 -3.57
N GLU A 506 -24.07 -9.72 -4.29
CA GLU A 506 -25.13 -8.88 -3.72
C GLU A 506 -26.16 -9.74 -2.99
N ARG A 507 -26.71 -10.76 -3.66
CA ARG A 507 -27.72 -11.65 -3.09
C ARG A 507 -27.22 -12.36 -1.83
N MET A 508 -25.93 -12.72 -1.79
CA MET A 508 -25.35 -13.41 -0.63
C MET A 508 -25.13 -12.45 0.55
N ALA A 509 -24.69 -11.22 0.30
CA ALA A 509 -24.38 -10.25 1.36
C ALA A 509 -25.63 -9.53 1.92
N MET A 510 -26.66 -9.32 1.10
CA MET A 510 -27.89 -8.64 1.52
C MET A 510 -28.60 -9.36 2.67
N HIS A 511 -29.21 -8.59 3.57
CA HIS A 511 -29.94 -9.09 4.75
C HIS A 511 -29.10 -9.93 5.72
N LYS A 512 -27.77 -9.85 5.64
CA LYS A 512 -26.86 -10.51 6.59
C LYS A 512 -26.33 -9.50 7.60
N PRO A 513 -26.35 -9.84 8.91
CA PRO A 513 -25.58 -9.09 9.89
C PRO A 513 -24.08 -9.33 9.65
N ALA A 514 -23.24 -8.42 10.14
CA ALA A 514 -21.82 -8.49 9.88
C ALA A 514 -20.97 -8.22 11.14
N PRO A 515 -19.94 -9.04 11.42
CA PRO A 515 -18.93 -8.71 12.40
C PRO A 515 -18.04 -7.55 11.94
N LEU A 516 -17.29 -6.98 12.89
CA LEU A 516 -16.31 -5.94 12.62
C LEU A 516 -15.01 -6.53 12.06
N ALA A 517 -14.46 -5.92 11.01
CA ALA A 517 -13.12 -6.20 10.50
C ALA A 517 -12.36 -4.90 10.25
N SER A 518 -11.04 -4.99 10.04
CA SER A 518 -10.22 -3.85 9.63
C SER A 518 -10.78 -3.16 8.38
N ASP A 519 -10.54 -1.86 8.28
CA ASP A 519 -10.93 -0.98 7.18
C ASP A 519 -9.70 -0.28 6.56
N ARG A 520 -8.49 -0.66 6.97
CA ARG A 520 -7.27 0.09 6.63
C ARG A 520 -6.61 -0.35 5.33
N CYS A 521 -6.31 -1.64 5.23
CA CYS A 521 -5.55 -2.24 4.14
C CYS A 521 -6.16 -3.60 3.81
N THR A 522 -6.16 -3.97 2.53
CA THR A 522 -6.67 -5.28 2.04
C THR A 522 -6.01 -6.45 2.77
N VAL A 523 -4.72 -6.34 3.12
CA VAL A 523 -3.98 -7.37 3.87
C VAL A 523 -4.52 -7.57 5.29
N PHE A 524 -4.83 -6.47 6.00
CA PHE A 524 -5.40 -6.56 7.34
C PHE A 524 -6.87 -6.99 7.31
N MET A 525 -7.64 -6.50 6.32
CA MET A 525 -9.00 -6.95 6.06
C MET A 525 -9.03 -8.47 5.84
N GLU A 526 -8.18 -9.00 4.97
CA GLU A 526 -8.09 -10.44 4.65
C GLU A 526 -7.74 -11.29 5.87
N ARG A 527 -6.78 -10.83 6.68
CA ARG A 527 -6.41 -11.51 7.93
C ARG A 527 -7.59 -11.59 8.90
N ASP A 528 -8.34 -10.50 9.05
CA ASP A 528 -9.49 -10.45 9.93
C ASP A 528 -10.64 -11.31 9.36
N ILE A 529 -10.83 -11.34 8.04
CA ILE A 529 -11.79 -12.23 7.36
C ILE A 529 -11.46 -13.71 7.62
N ASN A 530 -10.20 -14.12 7.46
CA ASN A 530 -9.77 -15.49 7.76
C ASN A 530 -10.01 -15.83 9.24
N GLN A 531 -9.83 -14.86 10.13
CA GLN A 531 -10.14 -15.04 11.54
C GLN A 531 -11.65 -15.24 11.76
N LEU A 532 -12.51 -14.45 11.14
CA LEU A 532 -13.96 -14.61 11.22
C LEU A 532 -14.40 -15.98 10.69
N LEU A 533 -13.87 -16.42 9.55
CA LEU A 533 -14.15 -17.77 9.03
C LEU A 533 -13.72 -18.87 10.02
N SER A 534 -12.57 -18.72 10.67
CA SER A 534 -12.11 -19.66 11.72
C SER A 534 -12.94 -19.64 13.01
N GLN A 535 -13.65 -18.54 13.26
CA GLN A 535 -14.60 -18.40 14.37
C GLN A 535 -15.98 -18.98 14.03
N GLY A 536 -16.25 -19.30 12.76
CA GLY A 536 -17.49 -19.93 12.32
C GLY A 536 -18.50 -19.00 11.63
N TYR A 537 -18.12 -17.75 11.33
CA TYR A 537 -18.97 -16.88 10.51
C TYR A 537 -19.12 -17.46 9.10
N SER A 538 -20.31 -17.30 8.53
CA SER A 538 -20.61 -17.80 7.18
C SER A 538 -19.94 -16.93 6.11
N VAL A 539 -19.78 -17.49 4.90
CA VAL A 539 -19.25 -16.73 3.75
C VAL A 539 -20.11 -15.49 3.50
N GLU A 540 -21.43 -15.62 3.57
CA GLU A 540 -22.39 -14.52 3.40
C GLU A 540 -22.19 -13.38 4.40
N GLU A 541 -21.97 -13.69 5.68
CA GLU A 541 -21.70 -12.70 6.73
C GLU A 541 -20.36 -11.99 6.50
N VAL A 542 -19.35 -12.74 6.06
CA VAL A 542 -18.04 -12.21 5.68
C VAL A 542 -18.12 -11.28 4.48
N LEU A 543 -18.93 -11.61 3.45
CA LEU A 543 -19.17 -10.72 2.32
C LEU A 543 -19.82 -9.40 2.78
N ALA A 544 -20.78 -9.47 3.71
CA ALA A 544 -21.37 -8.26 4.31
C ALA A 544 -20.33 -7.44 5.11
N THR A 545 -19.45 -8.08 5.88
CA THR A 545 -18.34 -7.42 6.57
C THR A 545 -17.44 -6.65 5.61
N VAL A 546 -17.15 -7.24 4.45
CA VAL A 546 -16.27 -6.64 3.43
C VAL A 546 -16.88 -5.39 2.83
N ILE A 547 -18.19 -5.41 2.59
CA ILE A 547 -18.94 -4.23 2.15
C ILE A 547 -18.83 -3.11 3.18
N HIS A 548 -18.99 -3.40 4.47
CA HIS A 548 -18.78 -2.41 5.53
C HIS A 548 -17.33 -1.91 5.59
N SER A 549 -16.33 -2.79 5.47
CA SER A 549 -14.91 -2.42 5.45
C SER A 549 -14.56 -1.52 4.27
N VAL A 550 -15.13 -1.76 3.09
CA VAL A 550 -14.96 -0.91 1.89
C VAL A 550 -15.59 0.46 2.11
N ARG A 551 -16.81 0.52 2.65
CA ARG A 551 -17.48 1.77 3.03
C ARG A 551 -16.66 2.58 4.03
N GLU A 552 -16.23 1.96 5.13
CA GLU A 552 -15.43 2.61 6.17
C GLU A 552 -14.11 3.14 5.63
N ASN A 553 -13.45 2.37 4.76
CA ASN A 553 -12.23 2.81 4.09
C ASN A 553 -12.50 4.08 3.27
N TYR A 554 -13.54 4.06 2.44
CA TYR A 554 -13.92 5.19 1.59
C TYR A 554 -14.21 6.45 2.44
N LEU A 555 -14.99 6.34 3.51
CA LEU A 555 -15.35 7.45 4.40
C LEU A 555 -14.19 7.97 5.27
N LYS A 556 -13.07 7.24 5.35
CA LYS A 556 -11.86 7.65 6.09
C LYS A 556 -10.74 8.15 5.18
N LYS A 557 -10.71 7.70 3.91
CA LYS A 557 -9.59 7.94 2.99
C LYS A 557 -9.94 8.78 1.78
N VAL A 558 -11.19 8.80 1.35
CA VAL A 558 -11.62 9.45 0.10
C VAL A 558 -12.61 10.57 0.38
N ALA A 559 -13.69 10.26 1.08
CA ALA A 559 -14.68 11.24 1.49
C ALA A 559 -14.47 11.59 2.97
N SER A 560 -14.89 12.79 3.36
CA SER A 560 -15.09 13.17 4.75
C SER A 560 -16.59 13.28 4.98
N GLU A 561 -17.13 12.59 5.98
CA GLU A 561 -18.57 12.58 6.27
C GLU A 561 -19.15 13.98 6.46
N ALA A 562 -18.35 14.91 7.01
CA ALA A 562 -18.75 16.31 7.18
C ALA A 562 -19.02 17.03 5.85
N HIS A 563 -18.42 16.56 4.75
CA HIS A 563 -18.56 17.13 3.42
C HIS A 563 -19.64 16.43 2.59
N ILE A 564 -20.22 15.32 3.05
CA ILE A 564 -21.29 14.64 2.33
C ILE A 564 -22.58 15.45 2.47
N GLY A 565 -23.08 15.99 1.35
CA GLY A 565 -24.30 16.78 1.25
C GLY A 565 -25.57 15.96 1.46
N GLN A 566 -26.72 16.49 1.05
CA GLN A 566 -28.03 15.87 1.27
C GLN A 566 -28.50 15.03 0.09
N HIS A 567 -28.03 15.32 -1.12
CA HIS A 567 -28.48 14.67 -2.34
C HIS A 567 -27.30 13.94 -3.00
N ILE A 568 -27.15 12.68 -2.59
CA ILE A 568 -26.01 11.84 -2.94
C ILE A 568 -26.35 11.01 -4.19
N CYS A 569 -25.49 11.05 -5.20
CA CYS A 569 -25.52 10.19 -6.38
C CYS A 569 -24.34 9.20 -6.32
N PHE A 570 -24.62 7.90 -6.32
CA PHE A 570 -23.57 6.87 -6.34
C PHE A 570 -23.35 6.37 -7.78
N GLN A 571 -22.12 6.55 -8.27
CA GLN A 571 -21.68 6.22 -9.61
C GLN A 571 -20.58 5.14 -9.61
N GLY A 572 -20.30 4.59 -10.78
CA GLY A 572 -19.35 3.50 -10.99
C GLY A 572 -20.01 2.12 -11.02
N ALA A 573 -19.24 1.11 -11.46
CA ALA A 573 -19.74 -0.26 -11.57
C ALA A 573 -20.06 -0.90 -10.21
N THR A 574 -19.37 -0.49 -9.14
CA THR A 574 -19.62 -0.97 -7.78
C THR A 574 -20.97 -0.52 -7.23
N ALA A 575 -21.51 0.60 -7.72
CA ALA A 575 -22.85 1.08 -7.35
C ALA A 575 -23.97 0.12 -7.80
N LYS A 576 -23.69 -0.82 -8.73
CA LYS A 576 -24.61 -1.91 -9.07
C LYS A 576 -24.83 -2.87 -7.89
N ASN A 577 -23.86 -3.01 -6.99
CA ASN A 577 -23.99 -3.87 -5.82
C ASN A 577 -24.81 -3.15 -4.74
N ARG A 578 -26.09 -3.51 -4.64
CA ARG A 578 -27.03 -2.86 -3.72
C ARG A 578 -26.66 -3.04 -2.24
N ALA A 579 -25.89 -4.08 -1.89
CA ALA A 579 -25.37 -4.24 -0.53
C ALA A 579 -24.44 -3.08 -0.14
N LEU A 580 -23.62 -2.59 -1.08
CA LEU A 580 -22.75 -1.45 -0.83
C LEU A 580 -23.55 -0.16 -0.63
N VAL A 581 -24.58 0.05 -1.45
CA VAL A 581 -25.50 1.18 -1.31
C VAL A 581 -26.18 1.15 0.05
N ALA A 582 -26.77 0.02 0.44
CA ALA A 582 -27.42 -0.18 1.73
C ALA A 582 -26.47 0.10 2.90
N ALA A 583 -25.21 -0.35 2.82
CA ALA A 583 -24.22 -0.11 3.85
C ALA A 583 -23.88 1.38 4.02
N PHE A 584 -23.83 2.15 2.92
CA PHE A 584 -23.66 3.60 2.96
C PHE A 584 -24.90 4.30 3.53
N GLU A 585 -26.10 3.94 3.09
CA GLU A 585 -27.36 4.52 3.62
C GLU A 585 -27.48 4.29 5.13
N GLN A 586 -27.21 3.08 5.60
CA GLN A 586 -27.19 2.73 7.02
C GLN A 586 -26.19 3.58 7.82
N ARG A 587 -25.03 3.90 7.25
CA ARG A 587 -23.98 4.69 7.93
C ARG A 587 -24.24 6.20 7.92
N LEU A 588 -24.83 6.69 6.84
CA LEU A 588 -25.05 8.13 6.62
C LEU A 588 -26.44 8.58 7.12
N GLY A 589 -27.38 7.65 7.28
CA GLY A 589 -28.78 7.98 7.57
C GLY A 589 -29.45 8.79 6.46
N LYS A 590 -28.96 8.66 5.22
CA LYS A 590 -29.38 9.43 4.04
C LYS A 590 -29.69 8.49 2.90
N ALA A 591 -30.73 8.81 2.13
CA ALA A 591 -31.02 8.10 0.88
C ALA A 591 -29.94 8.39 -0.16
N ILE A 592 -29.56 7.36 -0.92
CA ILE A 592 -28.55 7.44 -1.98
C ILE A 592 -29.21 7.12 -3.31
N TYR A 593 -29.11 8.07 -4.24
CA TYR A 593 -29.60 7.88 -5.59
C TYR A 593 -28.62 7.03 -6.40
N VAL A 594 -29.11 5.95 -6.99
CA VAL A 594 -28.37 5.11 -7.95
C VAL A 594 -29.17 5.00 -9.24
N SER A 595 -28.58 5.43 -10.35
CA SER A 595 -29.16 5.29 -11.68
C SER A 595 -28.87 3.90 -12.26
N PRO A 596 -29.76 3.31 -13.07
CA PRO A 596 -29.44 2.14 -13.91
C PRO A 596 -28.19 2.34 -14.79
N LEU A 597 -27.89 3.60 -15.13
CA LEU A 597 -26.73 4.00 -15.91
C LEU A 597 -25.47 4.25 -15.06
N CYS A 598 -25.45 3.90 -13.77
CA CYS A 598 -24.38 4.27 -12.82
C CYS A 598 -22.95 3.93 -13.31
N HIS A 599 -22.80 2.85 -14.06
CA HIS A 599 -21.53 2.37 -14.60
C HIS A 599 -21.13 3.01 -15.94
N LEU A 600 -22.01 3.79 -16.54
CA LEU A 600 -21.88 4.47 -17.84
C LEU A 600 -21.82 5.99 -17.71
N THR A 601 -21.86 6.55 -16.49
CA THR A 601 -22.01 8.00 -16.27
C THR A 601 -20.91 8.84 -16.89
N GLY A 602 -19.65 8.36 -16.94
CA GLY A 602 -18.57 9.07 -17.64
C GLY A 602 -18.83 9.21 -19.15
N ALA A 603 -19.27 8.12 -19.79
CA ALA A 603 -19.63 8.12 -21.22
C ALA A 603 -20.90 8.95 -21.49
N LEU A 604 -21.92 8.84 -20.63
CA LEU A 604 -23.15 9.64 -20.70
C LEU A 604 -22.84 11.14 -20.57
N GLY A 605 -22.05 11.51 -19.57
CA GLY A 605 -21.63 12.90 -19.33
C GLY A 605 -20.86 13.48 -20.50
N THR A 606 -19.98 12.67 -21.09
CA THR A 606 -19.24 13.02 -22.30
C THR A 606 -20.17 13.32 -23.47
N ALA A 607 -21.17 12.46 -23.72
CA ALA A 607 -22.14 12.68 -24.80
C ALA A 607 -23.00 13.93 -24.56
N LEU A 608 -23.39 14.21 -23.30
CA LEU A 608 -24.14 15.41 -22.92
C LEU A 608 -23.32 16.69 -23.13
N LEU A 609 -22.07 16.73 -22.68
CA LEU A 609 -21.18 17.87 -22.87
C LEU A 609 -20.91 18.10 -24.36
N LEU A 610 -20.68 17.03 -25.11
CA LEU A 610 -20.45 17.12 -26.54
C LEU A 610 -21.63 17.74 -27.28
N LYS A 611 -22.85 17.36 -26.92
CA LYS A 611 -24.07 17.98 -27.46
C LYS A 611 -24.16 19.48 -27.16
N GLU A 612 -23.66 19.92 -26.01
CA GLU A 612 -23.75 21.31 -25.54
C GLU A 612 -22.64 22.20 -26.14
N GLU A 613 -21.44 21.67 -26.34
CA GLU A 613 -20.25 22.43 -26.72
C GLU A 613 -19.87 22.28 -28.19
N HIS A 614 -20.18 21.15 -28.83
CA HIS A 614 -19.77 20.92 -30.21
C HIS A 614 -20.60 21.75 -31.19
N SER A 615 -19.90 22.48 -32.05
CA SER A 615 -20.50 23.21 -33.17
C SER A 615 -19.70 22.92 -34.44
N GLY A 616 -20.39 22.49 -35.50
CA GLY A 616 -19.80 22.19 -36.80
C GLY A 616 -19.86 20.69 -37.17
N PRO A 617 -19.20 20.32 -38.28
CA PRO A 617 -19.16 18.93 -38.74
C PRO A 617 -18.17 18.10 -37.91
N SER A 618 -18.53 16.84 -37.62
CA SER A 618 -17.67 15.93 -36.87
C SER A 618 -16.41 15.55 -37.63
N ARG A 619 -15.33 15.36 -36.88
CA ARG A 619 -14.04 14.82 -37.32
C ARG A 619 -13.91 13.31 -37.07
N PHE A 620 -14.93 12.70 -36.46
CA PHE A 620 -14.96 11.29 -36.10
C PHE A 620 -14.70 10.40 -37.31
N ARG A 621 -13.79 9.43 -37.16
CA ARG A 621 -13.38 8.52 -38.24
C ARG A 621 -14.42 7.44 -38.58
N GLY A 622 -15.51 7.35 -37.81
CA GLY A 622 -16.55 6.33 -37.97
C GLY A 622 -16.26 5.03 -37.24
N LEU A 623 -17.30 4.22 -37.11
CA LEU A 623 -17.26 2.93 -36.40
C LEU A 623 -16.43 1.88 -37.13
N ASP A 624 -16.27 1.98 -38.46
CA ASP A 624 -15.46 1.08 -39.30
C ASP A 624 -14.00 0.92 -38.87
N LEU A 625 -13.52 1.72 -37.92
CA LEU A 625 -12.21 1.57 -37.30
C LEU A 625 -11.98 0.17 -36.71
N TYR A 626 -13.02 -0.55 -36.26
CA TYR A 626 -12.89 -1.93 -35.78
C TYR A 626 -12.49 -2.92 -36.89
N LYS A 627 -12.77 -2.59 -38.16
CA LYS A 627 -12.41 -3.40 -39.34
C LYS A 627 -10.95 -3.20 -39.77
N ARG A 628 -10.22 -2.26 -39.14
CA ARG A 628 -8.85 -1.89 -39.51
C ARG A 628 -7.84 -2.45 -38.52
N SER A 629 -6.73 -2.98 -39.04
CA SER A 629 -5.55 -3.29 -38.24
C SER A 629 -4.75 -2.01 -38.00
N ILE A 630 -4.60 -1.62 -36.74
CA ILE A 630 -3.82 -0.44 -36.34
C ILE A 630 -2.61 -0.96 -35.55
N PRO A 631 -1.38 -0.86 -36.11
CA PRO A 631 -0.20 -1.35 -35.42
C PRO A 631 0.05 -0.51 -34.17
N VAL A 632 0.10 -1.19 -33.03
CA VAL A 632 0.50 -0.62 -31.74
C VAL A 632 1.89 -1.14 -31.41
N GLN A 633 2.84 -0.23 -31.31
CA GLN A 633 4.18 -0.52 -30.84
C GLN A 633 4.30 -0.09 -29.38
N THR A 634 5.14 -0.78 -28.63
CA THR A 634 5.45 -0.38 -27.26
C THR A 634 6.84 0.23 -27.25
N GLU A 635 6.97 1.41 -26.64
CA GLU A 635 8.27 2.03 -26.41
C GLU A 635 8.37 2.50 -24.95
N THR A 636 9.59 2.71 -24.47
CA THR A 636 9.82 3.26 -23.13
C THR A 636 10.09 4.75 -23.25
N CYS A 637 9.28 5.55 -22.56
CA CYS A 637 9.47 7.00 -22.49
C CYS A 637 10.58 7.33 -21.48
N ASP A 638 11.74 7.74 -21.98
CA ASP A 638 12.89 8.14 -21.14
C ASP A 638 12.90 9.64 -20.80
N LEU A 639 11.76 10.33 -20.97
CA LEU A 639 11.67 11.77 -20.74
C LEU A 639 11.56 12.15 -19.24
N CYS A 640 11.40 11.18 -18.34
CA CYS A 640 11.46 11.33 -16.86
C CYS A 640 11.70 9.99 -16.18
N LEU A 641 11.85 10.01 -14.85
CA LEU A 641 12.09 8.81 -14.04
C LEU A 641 10.91 7.83 -14.03
N ASN A 642 9.75 8.21 -14.57
CA ASN A 642 8.63 7.27 -14.71
C ASN A 642 8.91 6.14 -15.71
N HIS A 643 9.87 6.31 -16.63
CA HIS A 643 10.21 5.31 -17.67
C HIS A 643 8.96 4.62 -18.23
N CYS A 644 7.95 5.42 -18.56
CA CYS A 644 6.61 4.93 -18.83
C CYS A 644 6.67 3.99 -20.03
N THR A 645 6.12 2.79 -19.88
CA THR A 645 5.91 1.92 -21.03
C THR A 645 4.70 2.44 -21.79
N ILE A 646 4.95 3.11 -22.90
CA ILE A 646 3.93 3.77 -23.69
C ILE A 646 3.58 2.94 -24.92
N SER A 647 2.28 2.78 -25.15
CA SER A 647 1.73 2.16 -26.35
C SER A 647 1.51 3.24 -27.40
N VAL A 648 2.19 3.14 -28.54
CA VAL A 648 2.13 4.09 -29.66
C VAL A 648 1.40 3.44 -30.82
N ALA A 649 0.20 3.94 -31.13
CA ALA A 649 -0.54 3.58 -32.33
C ALA A 649 -0.13 4.52 -33.48
N SER A 650 0.15 3.95 -34.64
CA SER A 650 0.38 4.73 -35.87
C SER A 650 -0.81 4.58 -36.82
N ILE A 651 -1.48 5.69 -37.13
CA ILE A 651 -2.64 5.73 -38.03
C ILE A 651 -2.52 6.89 -39.02
N ASN A 652 -2.49 6.56 -40.32
CA ASN A 652 -2.32 7.53 -41.43
C ASN A 652 -1.11 8.47 -41.23
N GLY A 653 0.02 7.97 -40.73
CA GLY A 653 1.23 8.75 -40.48
C GLY A 653 1.23 9.58 -39.19
N HIS A 654 0.12 9.64 -38.45
CA HIS A 654 0.06 10.27 -37.13
C HIS A 654 0.27 9.23 -36.02
N LYS A 655 1.14 9.56 -35.06
CA LYS A 655 1.38 8.72 -33.88
C LYS A 655 0.57 9.25 -32.70
N GLN A 656 -0.14 8.35 -32.04
CA GLN A 656 -0.86 8.64 -30.81
C GLN A 656 -0.39 7.67 -29.74
N ALA A 657 -0.12 8.15 -28.53
CA ALA A 657 0.41 7.30 -27.47
C ALA A 657 -0.40 7.34 -26.17
N TYR A 658 -0.33 6.23 -25.43
CA TYR A 658 -0.98 5.98 -24.13
C TYR A 658 0.02 5.41 -23.14
N GLY A 659 -0.19 5.64 -21.84
CA GLY A 659 0.62 5.06 -20.77
C GLY A 659 1.54 6.06 -20.05
N PHE A 660 1.44 7.36 -20.32
CA PHE A 660 2.19 8.38 -19.60
C PHE A 660 1.66 8.55 -18.16
N LEU A 661 2.44 8.10 -17.18
CA LEU A 661 2.14 8.32 -15.75
C LEU A 661 2.24 9.80 -15.36
N CYS A 662 3.08 10.57 -16.06
CA CYS A 662 3.27 12.00 -15.83
C CYS A 662 2.26 12.91 -16.54
N GLY A 663 1.24 12.35 -17.21
CA GLY A 663 0.20 13.13 -17.90
C GLY A 663 0.63 13.87 -19.17
N ARG A 664 1.84 13.60 -19.73
CA ARG A 664 2.35 14.23 -20.95
C ARG A 664 1.64 13.75 -22.21
N ASP A 665 1.64 14.61 -23.24
CA ASP A 665 1.28 14.22 -24.60
C ASP A 665 2.51 13.68 -25.34
N TYR A 666 2.28 12.82 -26.33
CA TYR A 666 3.35 12.12 -27.07
C TYR A 666 4.34 13.08 -27.76
N GLU A 667 3.81 14.18 -28.30
CA GLU A 667 4.60 15.19 -29.00
C GLU A 667 5.34 16.13 -28.02
N THR A 668 4.97 16.10 -26.74
CA THR A 668 5.58 16.92 -25.68
C THR A 668 6.95 16.35 -25.29
N GLN A 669 7.95 16.62 -26.12
CA GLN A 669 9.34 16.21 -25.90
C GLN A 669 9.97 16.89 -24.67
N LYS A 670 9.38 17.99 -24.17
CA LYS A 670 9.83 18.75 -22.99
C LYS A 670 8.62 19.42 -22.33
N PHE A 671 8.48 19.29 -21.00
CA PHE A 671 7.45 20.03 -20.24
C PHE A 671 7.92 21.45 -19.87
N VAL A 672 9.22 21.71 -19.98
CA VAL A 672 9.86 22.82 -19.28
C VAL A 672 10.57 23.72 -20.28
N SER A 673 10.39 25.04 -20.15
CA SER A 673 11.28 25.98 -20.80
C SER A 673 12.73 25.64 -20.39
N LYS A 674 13.67 25.66 -21.34
CA LYS A 674 15.09 25.45 -21.04
C LYS A 674 15.70 26.63 -20.26
N GLU A 675 14.94 27.67 -20.00
CA GLU A 675 15.37 28.76 -19.15
C GLU A 675 15.40 28.23 -17.72
N LYS A 676 16.55 27.67 -17.34
CA LYS A 676 16.88 27.47 -15.94
C LYS A 676 16.61 28.81 -15.26
N ILE A 677 15.61 28.84 -14.38
CA ILE A 677 15.61 29.84 -13.32
C ILE A 677 16.99 29.67 -12.68
N GLY A 678 17.84 30.70 -12.73
CA GLY A 678 19.21 30.66 -12.23
C GLY A 678 19.31 30.54 -10.70
N PHE A 679 18.36 29.84 -10.08
CA PHE A 679 18.09 29.79 -8.65
C PHE A 679 17.93 28.32 -8.21
N GLU A 680 18.93 27.81 -7.49
CA GLU A 680 18.90 26.49 -6.87
C GLU A 680 18.80 26.69 -5.35
N LEU A 681 17.61 26.43 -4.77
CA LEU A 681 17.28 26.78 -3.38
C LEU A 681 18.29 26.26 -2.36
N ILE A 682 18.61 24.95 -2.42
CA ILE A 682 19.56 24.31 -1.47
C ILE A 682 20.97 24.91 -1.60
N LYS A 683 21.40 25.21 -2.83
CA LYS A 683 22.73 25.77 -3.10
C LYS A 683 22.87 27.20 -2.60
N GLU A 684 21.86 28.04 -2.82
CA GLU A 684 21.85 29.41 -2.30
C GLU A 684 21.79 29.43 -0.77
N ARG A 685 21.00 28.54 -0.14
CA ARG A 685 21.01 28.36 1.32
C ARG A 685 22.40 27.97 1.84
N ARG A 686 22.99 26.90 1.28
CA ARG A 686 24.34 26.42 1.67
C ARG A 686 25.42 27.48 1.49
N LYS A 687 25.30 28.34 0.48
CA LYS A 687 26.22 29.47 0.26
C LYS A 687 26.15 30.48 1.42
N LEU A 688 24.95 30.82 1.89
CA LEU A 688 24.76 31.71 3.04
C LEU A 688 25.28 31.07 4.35
N GLU A 689 25.01 29.79 4.56
CA GLU A 689 25.52 29.03 5.72
C GLU A 689 27.05 28.99 5.74
N ARG A 690 27.69 28.71 4.60
CA ARG A 690 29.15 28.70 4.46
C ARG A 690 29.78 30.07 4.69
N GLN A 691 29.13 31.17 4.28
CA GLN A 691 29.62 32.52 4.56
C GLN A 691 29.69 32.82 6.07
N MET A 692 28.81 32.21 6.86
CA MET A 692 28.80 32.39 8.32
C MET A 692 29.80 31.47 9.05
N ALA A 693 30.27 30.41 8.38
CA ALA A 693 31.25 29.46 8.90
C ALA A 693 32.69 29.85 8.47
N ARG A 694 33.50 30.34 9.41
CA ARG A 694 34.94 30.58 9.16
C ARG A 694 35.71 29.26 9.27
N ARG A 695 36.38 28.81 8.21
CA ARG A 695 37.26 27.63 8.26
C ARG A 695 38.49 27.92 9.13
N ILE A 696 38.74 27.06 10.12
CA ILE A 696 39.99 27.04 10.89
C ILE A 696 40.99 26.14 10.15
N PRO A 697 42.24 26.58 9.93
CA PRO A 697 43.31 25.71 9.43
C PRO A 697 43.54 24.52 10.39
N ARG A 698 43.73 23.30 9.87
CA ARG A 698 44.08 22.13 10.69
C ARG A 698 45.46 22.36 11.34
N GLY A 699 45.48 22.78 12.61
CA GLY A 699 46.66 22.72 13.48
C GLY A 699 46.82 21.33 14.12
N LYS A 700 47.94 21.10 14.82
CA LYS A 700 48.37 19.81 15.42
C LYS A 700 47.25 18.99 16.08
N ALA A 701 47.45 17.66 16.10
CA ALA A 701 46.56 16.60 16.62
C ALA A 701 45.68 17.00 17.83
N GLN A 702 44.50 17.55 17.56
CA GLN A 702 43.43 17.76 18.53
C GLN A 702 42.40 16.62 18.41
N PRO A 703 41.69 16.26 19.49
CA PRO A 703 40.58 15.32 19.42
C PRO A 703 39.50 15.80 18.43
N SER A 704 39.04 14.91 17.55
CA SER A 704 37.99 15.23 16.57
C SER A 704 36.60 15.12 17.18
N VAL A 705 35.74 16.11 16.90
CA VAL A 705 34.37 16.19 17.40
C VAL A 705 33.39 16.07 16.25
N GLY A 706 32.50 15.09 16.30
CA GLY A 706 31.40 14.89 15.36
C GLY A 706 30.10 15.53 15.86
N ILE A 707 29.27 16.07 14.97
CA ILE A 707 27.87 16.43 15.25
C ILE A 707 26.94 15.80 14.20
N PRO A 708 25.93 15.02 14.60
CA PRO A 708 25.04 14.36 13.65
C PRO A 708 24.08 15.37 13.02
N ALA A 709 24.02 15.38 11.69
CA ALA A 709 23.10 16.17 10.87
C ALA A 709 21.68 15.57 10.85
N THR A 710 21.05 15.47 12.02
CA THR A 710 19.78 14.77 12.21
C THR A 710 18.85 15.50 13.19
N LEU A 711 17.56 15.22 13.12
CA LEU A 711 16.53 15.78 14.01
C LEU A 711 16.71 17.31 14.18
N HIS A 712 16.41 17.86 15.36
CA HIS A 712 16.62 19.27 15.67
C HIS A 712 18.06 19.77 15.45
N LEU A 713 19.08 18.90 15.56
CA LEU A 713 20.47 19.30 15.39
C LEU A 713 20.78 19.74 13.96
N LEU A 714 20.03 19.28 12.96
CA LEU A 714 20.20 19.75 11.57
C LEU A 714 19.92 21.25 11.45
N GLU A 715 18.85 21.76 12.06
CA GLU A 715 18.53 23.18 12.07
C GLU A 715 19.59 23.99 12.86
N ASP A 716 20.09 23.41 13.95
CA ASP A 716 21.06 24.04 14.83
C ASP A 716 22.53 23.83 14.41
N LEU A 717 22.80 23.14 13.29
CA LEU A 717 24.16 22.94 12.78
C LEU A 717 24.93 24.27 12.60
N PRO A 718 24.36 25.36 12.02
CA PRO A 718 25.05 26.63 11.90
C PRO A 718 25.43 27.24 13.25
N PHE A 719 24.59 27.05 14.27
CA PHE A 719 24.85 27.51 15.63
C PHE A 719 26.03 26.78 16.24
N TRP A 720 26.00 25.45 16.27
CA TRP A 720 27.08 24.65 16.85
C TRP A 720 28.38 24.80 16.07
N THR A 721 28.31 24.92 14.74
CA THR A 721 29.47 25.22 13.90
C THR A 721 30.10 26.56 14.28
N ALA A 722 29.30 27.61 14.47
CA ALA A 722 29.81 28.91 14.92
C ALA A 722 30.41 28.85 16.33
N PHE A 723 29.80 28.08 17.24
CA PHE A 723 30.27 27.86 18.60
C PHE A 723 31.65 27.17 18.62
N PHE A 724 31.80 26.00 18.00
CA PHE A 724 33.06 25.27 17.97
C PHE A 724 34.15 26.03 17.18
N ASN A 725 33.79 26.69 16.08
CA ASN A 725 34.73 27.55 15.34
C ASN A 725 35.24 28.72 16.18
N ARG A 726 34.40 29.30 17.04
CA ARG A 726 34.84 30.38 17.94
C ARG A 726 35.81 29.89 19.00
N LEU A 727 35.72 28.61 19.39
CA LEU A 727 36.62 27.94 20.33
C LEU A 727 37.89 27.38 19.68
N GLY A 728 38.01 27.42 18.34
CA GLY A 728 39.17 26.85 17.65
C GLY A 728 39.12 25.32 17.52
N ILE A 729 37.98 24.69 17.76
CA ILE A 729 37.82 23.23 17.75
C ILE A 729 37.26 22.77 16.40
N PRO A 730 37.91 21.81 15.70
CA PRO A 730 37.39 21.23 14.47
C PRO A 730 36.10 20.43 14.72
N LEU A 731 35.01 20.86 14.08
CA LEU A 731 33.72 20.17 14.10
C LEU A 731 33.46 19.47 12.77
N GLN A 732 33.16 18.18 12.81
CA GLN A 732 32.78 17.37 11.66
C GLN A 732 31.29 17.07 11.69
N SER A 733 30.56 17.46 10.65
CA SER A 733 29.16 17.10 10.49
C SER A 733 29.01 15.80 9.69
N SER A 734 27.92 15.06 9.91
CA SER A 734 27.50 13.94 9.05
C SER A 734 26.66 14.39 7.84
N GLU A 735 26.54 15.70 7.59
CA GLU A 735 25.90 16.24 6.38
C GLU A 735 26.57 15.66 5.12
N GLY A 736 25.77 15.16 4.18
CA GLY A 736 26.25 14.50 2.97
C GLY A 736 26.56 13.00 3.12
N PHE A 737 26.28 12.39 4.27
CA PHE A 737 26.25 10.92 4.36
C PHE A 737 25.10 10.38 3.50
N LYS A 738 25.40 9.48 2.56
CA LYS A 738 24.45 9.05 1.52
C LYS A 738 23.29 8.22 2.05
N ASP A 739 23.56 7.22 2.91
CA ASP A 739 22.58 6.21 3.30
C ASP A 739 22.36 6.09 4.83
N PRO A 740 22.17 7.21 5.58
CA PRO A 740 21.96 7.17 7.03
C PRO A 740 20.74 6.36 7.43
N LEU A 741 19.64 6.44 6.67
CA LEU A 741 18.42 5.69 6.95
C LEU A 741 18.64 4.18 6.89
N LYS A 742 19.30 3.69 5.82
CA LYS A 742 19.58 2.26 5.63
C LYS A 742 20.56 1.73 6.67
N ALA A 743 21.59 2.51 7.00
CA ALA A 743 22.56 2.14 8.04
C ALA A 743 21.88 2.08 9.40
N GLY A 744 21.12 3.11 9.77
CA GLY A 744 20.49 3.21 11.07
C GLY A 744 19.38 2.19 11.31
N LYS A 745 18.63 1.78 10.27
CA LYS A 745 17.64 0.70 10.38
C LYS A 745 18.22 -0.63 10.88
N LYS A 746 19.47 -0.94 10.51
CA LYS A 746 20.16 -2.16 10.98
C LYS A 746 20.55 -2.08 12.46
N ILE A 747 20.67 -0.87 12.98
CA ILE A 747 21.11 -0.58 14.34
C ILE A 747 19.90 -0.40 15.26
N ALA A 748 18.84 0.23 14.76
CA ALA A 748 17.61 0.49 15.49
C ALA A 748 17.04 -0.82 16.06
N GLY A 749 16.89 -0.86 17.38
CA GLY A 749 16.35 -2.02 18.10
C GLY A 749 14.82 -2.10 18.09
N ALA A 750 14.14 -1.14 17.46
CA ALA A 750 12.68 -1.00 17.42
C ALA A 750 12.26 -0.27 16.14
N GLU A 751 10.96 -0.30 15.84
CA GLU A 751 10.40 0.43 14.69
C GLU A 751 10.15 1.90 15.04
N PHE A 752 11.00 2.80 14.56
CA PHE A 752 10.83 4.25 14.71
C PHE A 752 10.30 4.91 13.42
N CYS A 753 10.19 6.25 13.43
CA CYS A 753 9.98 7.01 12.21
C CYS A 753 11.31 7.23 11.48
N ALA A 754 11.26 7.39 10.16
CA ALA A 754 12.46 7.50 9.32
C ALA A 754 13.53 8.52 9.80
N PRO A 755 13.19 9.69 10.36
CA PRO A 755 14.20 10.59 10.93
C PRO A 755 14.98 10.02 12.12
N VAL A 756 14.35 9.18 12.95
CA VAL A 756 15.00 8.54 14.10
C VAL A 756 15.85 7.36 13.65
N ASP A 757 15.40 6.57 12.68
CA ASP A 757 16.26 5.54 12.09
C ASP A 757 17.48 6.18 11.41
N SER A 758 17.29 7.27 10.67
CA SER A 758 18.40 8.06 10.11
C SER A 758 19.37 8.60 11.18
N MET A 759 18.86 8.98 12.36
CA MET A 759 19.69 9.41 13.50
C MET A 759 20.68 8.32 13.92
N TYR A 760 20.24 7.06 14.09
CA TYR A 760 21.14 5.94 14.42
C TYR A 760 22.29 5.81 13.41
N GLY A 761 21.98 5.91 12.11
CA GLY A 761 22.99 5.83 11.07
C GLY A 761 24.00 6.99 11.10
N HIS A 762 23.52 8.21 11.34
CA HIS A 762 24.40 9.39 11.47
C HIS A 762 25.31 9.30 12.70
N VAL A 763 24.80 8.80 13.83
CA VAL A 763 25.57 8.66 15.07
C VAL A 763 26.66 7.61 14.91
N ALA A 764 26.32 6.41 14.43
CA ALA A 764 27.28 5.34 14.19
C ALA A 764 28.40 5.77 13.23
N TYR A 765 28.04 6.43 12.11
CA TYR A 765 29.00 6.96 11.15
C TYR A 765 30.01 7.94 11.78
N LEU A 766 29.55 8.80 12.70
CA LEU A 766 30.44 9.73 13.40
C LEU A 766 31.23 9.06 14.50
N ALA A 767 30.67 8.08 15.20
CA ALA A 767 31.38 7.32 16.22
C ALA A 767 32.58 6.57 15.64
N GLU A 768 32.52 6.13 14.38
CA GLU A 768 33.68 5.54 13.68
C GLU A 768 34.76 6.58 13.31
N LYS A 769 34.36 7.80 12.96
CA LYS A 769 35.26 8.82 12.38
C LYS A 769 35.79 9.84 13.37
N CYS A 770 35.12 10.00 14.49
CA CYS A 770 35.42 11.03 15.47
C CYS A 770 35.81 10.42 16.82
N ASN A 771 36.62 11.15 17.59
CA ASN A 771 36.93 10.75 18.96
C ASN A 771 35.71 10.91 19.86
N TYR A 772 34.90 11.94 19.61
CA TYR A 772 33.68 12.22 20.35
C TYR A 772 32.53 12.55 19.41
N VAL A 773 31.31 12.16 19.79
CA VAL A 773 30.06 12.56 19.13
C VAL A 773 29.32 13.52 20.04
N PHE A 774 29.24 14.79 19.66
CA PHE A 774 28.55 15.84 20.39
C PHE A 774 27.07 15.87 20.03
N MET A 775 26.22 15.52 20.99
CA MET A 775 24.78 15.40 20.82
C MET A 775 24.06 16.09 21.99
N PRO A 776 24.00 17.43 21.99
CA PRO A 776 23.43 18.22 23.08
C PRO A 776 21.92 17.96 23.18
N VAL A 777 21.40 18.00 24.40
CA VAL A 777 19.98 17.75 24.70
C VAL A 777 19.33 19.03 25.18
N TYR A 778 18.25 19.44 24.53
CA TYR A 778 17.37 20.51 25.01
C TYR A 778 15.92 20.14 24.72
N LEU A 779 15.07 20.28 25.73
CA LEU A 779 13.66 19.87 25.67
C LEU A 779 12.82 20.85 24.84
N GLU A 780 13.25 22.11 24.83
CA GLU A 780 12.48 23.24 24.33
C GLU A 780 13.24 24.01 23.26
N SER A 781 12.48 24.65 22.38
CA SER A 781 12.98 25.54 21.34
C SER A 781 13.80 26.70 21.89
N ARG A 782 14.84 27.08 21.14
CA ARG A 782 15.66 28.27 21.40
C ARG A 782 14.91 29.59 21.19
N VAL A 783 13.80 29.55 20.44
CA VAL A 783 12.97 30.72 20.10
C VAL A 783 11.67 30.65 20.87
N LYS A 784 11.32 31.74 21.57
CA LYS A 784 10.08 31.91 22.34
C LYS A 784 9.18 32.98 21.72
N PRO A 785 8.10 32.61 21.02
CA PRO A 785 7.02 33.54 20.73
C PRO A 785 6.22 33.81 22.03
N LYS A 786 6.10 35.08 22.44
CA LYS A 786 5.28 35.54 23.58
C LYS A 786 5.49 34.72 24.88
N ASP A 787 6.76 34.44 25.23
CA ASP A 787 7.15 33.67 26.42
C ASP A 787 6.63 32.23 26.54
N LYS A 788 6.00 31.68 25.49
CA LYS A 788 5.49 30.30 25.49
C LYS A 788 6.62 29.28 25.32
N GLU A 789 6.61 28.23 26.15
CA GLU A 789 7.50 27.08 26.02
C GLU A 789 6.99 26.13 24.91
N LEU A 790 7.81 25.92 23.88
CA LEU A 790 7.51 25.01 22.77
C LEU A 790 8.49 23.84 22.80
N ASN A 791 7.94 22.64 22.97
CA ASN A 791 8.71 21.41 23.11
C ASN A 791 9.06 20.79 21.76
N PHE A 792 10.18 20.08 21.68
CA PHE A 792 10.38 19.13 20.59
C PHE A 792 9.55 17.86 20.80
N CYS A 793 9.46 16.99 19.79
CA CYS A 793 8.81 15.70 20.00
C CYS A 793 9.65 14.81 20.92
N TYR A 794 9.01 13.85 21.61
CA TYR A 794 9.68 12.98 22.57
C TYR A 794 10.94 12.31 22.00
N TYR A 795 10.89 11.76 20.78
CA TYR A 795 12.08 11.14 20.18
C TYR A 795 13.23 12.13 19.93
N THR A 796 12.92 13.38 19.57
CA THR A 796 13.94 14.42 19.45
C THR A 796 14.52 14.78 20.83
N GLN A 797 13.68 14.95 21.84
CA GLN A 797 14.10 15.29 23.21
C GLN A 797 15.02 14.23 23.82
N TYR A 798 14.73 12.95 23.58
CA TYR A 798 15.48 11.82 24.14
C TYR A 798 16.46 11.18 23.14
N SER A 799 16.76 11.85 22.04
CA SER A 799 17.59 11.32 20.95
C SER A 799 18.99 10.85 21.40
N ALA A 800 19.64 11.59 22.30
CA ALA A 800 20.92 11.16 22.89
C ALA A 800 20.79 9.88 23.74
N SER A 801 19.68 9.71 24.45
CA SER A 801 19.43 8.48 25.22
C SER A 801 19.17 7.29 24.31
N LEU A 802 18.52 7.50 23.17
CA LEU A 802 18.33 6.47 22.15
C LEU A 802 19.65 6.05 21.50
N ALA A 803 20.51 7.02 21.17
CA ALA A 803 21.86 6.78 20.66
C ALA A 803 22.76 6.02 21.66
N TYR A 804 22.60 6.27 22.96
CA TYR A 804 23.33 5.57 24.01
C TYR A 804 23.07 4.05 24.01
N LEU A 805 21.89 3.60 23.56
CA LEU A 805 21.49 2.19 23.53
C LEU A 805 22.19 1.38 22.41
N GLU A 806 22.91 2.03 21.49
CA GLU A 806 23.66 1.34 20.41
C GLU A 806 24.82 0.47 20.93
N GLY A 807 25.26 0.68 22.17
CA GLY A 807 26.31 -0.11 22.82
C GLY A 807 27.63 0.65 23.00
N PRO A 808 28.69 -0.02 23.49
CA PRO A 808 29.93 0.63 23.95
C PRO A 808 30.61 1.53 22.91
N HIS A 809 30.58 1.13 21.64
CA HIS A 809 31.24 1.84 20.54
C HIS A 809 30.75 3.29 20.34
N VAL A 810 29.48 3.57 20.62
CA VAL A 810 28.90 4.93 20.65
C VAL A 810 28.93 5.50 22.06
N LYS A 811 28.47 4.71 23.04
CA LYS A 811 28.30 5.13 24.43
C LYS A 811 29.54 5.79 25.02
N ASP A 812 30.73 5.25 24.76
CA ASP A 812 31.97 5.75 25.34
C ASP A 812 32.46 7.06 24.68
N LYS A 813 31.92 7.39 23.50
CA LYS A 813 32.28 8.60 22.71
C LYS A 813 31.22 9.69 22.77
N LEU A 814 30.01 9.38 23.25
CA LEU A 814 28.87 10.29 23.22
C LEU A 814 28.99 11.37 24.30
N ILE A 815 28.89 12.63 23.89
CA ILE A 815 28.92 13.81 24.76
C ILE A 815 27.59 14.56 24.63
N SER A 816 26.76 14.48 25.67
CA SER A 816 25.37 14.95 25.62
C SER A 816 25.03 15.93 26.74
N PRO A 817 25.56 17.17 26.70
CA PRO A 817 25.20 18.19 27.67
C PRO A 817 23.72 18.52 27.61
N MET A 818 23.07 18.59 28.76
CA MET A 818 21.70 19.10 28.87
C MET A 818 21.74 20.63 28.93
N VAL A 819 21.38 21.27 27.83
CA VAL A 819 21.34 22.73 27.69
C VAL A 819 19.91 23.19 27.90
N ASN A 820 19.71 24.30 28.61
CA ASN A 820 18.40 24.92 28.74
C ASN A 820 18.50 26.38 28.31
N PHE A 821 18.06 26.65 27.09
CA PHE A 821 18.12 28.00 26.51
C PHE A 821 17.15 29.00 27.17
N ASN A 822 16.24 28.55 28.04
CA ASN A 822 15.39 29.43 28.87
C ASN A 822 16.11 29.92 30.13
N LYS A 823 17.19 29.25 30.53
CA LYS A 823 17.99 29.63 31.70
C LYS A 823 19.14 30.55 31.29
N ASP A 824 19.71 31.22 32.29
CA ASP A 824 20.85 32.11 32.15
C ASP A 824 21.99 31.49 31.31
N SER A 825 22.47 32.21 30.29
CA SER A 825 23.53 31.76 29.38
C SER A 825 24.82 31.34 30.12
N ALA A 826 25.09 31.88 31.31
CA ALA A 826 26.23 31.46 32.11
C ALA A 826 26.07 30.05 32.69
N GLN A 827 24.85 29.59 32.97
CA GLN A 827 24.60 28.20 33.37
C GLN A 827 24.89 27.24 32.21
N ASN A 828 24.38 27.53 31.02
CA ASN A 828 24.67 26.74 29.82
C ASN A 828 26.17 26.70 29.51
N ALA A 829 26.86 27.84 29.65
CA ALA A 829 28.30 27.90 29.48
C ALA A 829 29.07 27.03 30.48
N LYS A 830 28.63 26.94 31.75
CA LYS A 830 29.25 26.04 32.74
C LYS A 830 29.07 24.57 32.37
N ILE A 831 27.89 24.17 31.91
CA ILE A 831 27.58 22.79 31.49
C ILE A 831 28.42 22.40 30.26
N LEU A 832 28.47 23.29 29.26
CA LEU A 832 29.26 23.09 28.07
C LEU A 832 30.76 23.06 28.38
N LEU A 833 31.25 23.93 29.26
CA LEU A 833 32.65 23.93 29.68
C LEU A 833 33.04 22.60 30.32
N LYS A 834 32.19 22.05 31.21
CA LYS A 834 32.43 20.73 31.82
C LYS A 834 32.55 19.64 30.75
N SER A 835 31.66 19.65 29.77
CA SER A 835 31.63 18.65 28.68
C SER A 835 32.84 18.78 27.76
N LEU A 836 33.23 20.01 27.40
CA LEU A 836 34.43 20.26 26.58
C LEU A 836 35.72 19.85 27.29
N LYS A 837 35.79 20.03 28.62
CA LYS A 837 36.93 19.53 29.40
C LYS A 837 37.03 18.00 29.40
N GLN A 838 35.90 17.30 29.44
CA GLN A 838 35.87 15.84 29.32
C GLN A 838 36.39 15.36 27.95
N MET A 839 36.23 16.17 26.91
CA MET A 839 36.71 15.88 25.56
C MET A 839 38.20 16.18 25.36
N GLY A 840 38.91 16.60 26.41
CA GLY A 840 40.34 16.94 26.36
C GLY A 840 40.66 18.42 26.11
N PHE A 841 39.66 19.31 26.08
CA PHE A 841 39.86 20.76 25.91
C PHE A 841 40.02 21.50 27.25
N GLY A 842 41.03 21.10 28.03
CA GLY A 842 41.25 21.56 29.42
C GLY A 842 41.52 23.05 29.58
N GLU A 843 42.15 23.68 28.59
CA GLU A 843 42.58 25.09 28.62
C GLU A 843 41.45 26.11 28.44
N LEU A 844 40.25 25.67 28.07
CA LEU A 844 39.11 26.56 27.88
C LEU A 844 38.63 27.16 29.20
N THR A 845 38.31 28.45 29.17
CA THR A 845 37.71 29.18 30.29
C THR A 845 36.22 29.41 30.07
N LEU A 846 35.50 29.74 31.15
CA LEU A 846 34.08 30.11 31.08
C LEU A 846 33.85 31.30 30.13
N LEU A 847 34.77 32.27 30.11
CA LEU A 847 34.72 33.43 29.21
C LEU A 847 34.83 33.03 27.74
N ASN A 848 35.68 32.04 27.41
CA ASN A 848 35.79 31.53 26.04
C ASN A 848 34.46 30.91 25.59
N VAL A 849 33.86 30.06 26.43
CA VAL A 849 32.59 29.37 26.14
C VAL A 849 31.42 30.35 26.06
N LEU A 850 31.34 31.33 26.97
CA LEU A 850 30.34 32.40 26.91
C LEU A 850 30.47 33.24 25.62
N SER A 851 31.70 33.61 25.23
CA SER A 851 31.94 34.33 23.98
C SER A 851 31.53 33.51 22.76
N ALA A 852 31.75 32.20 22.80
CA ALA A 852 31.34 31.27 21.75
C ALA A 852 29.81 31.16 21.63
N LEU A 853 29.09 31.04 22.75
CA LEU A 853 27.61 31.04 22.74
C LEU A 853 27.04 32.32 22.13
N LYS A 854 27.47 33.49 22.63
CA LYS A 854 27.01 34.78 22.10
C LYS A 854 27.31 34.94 20.60
N LYS A 855 28.48 34.49 20.15
CA LYS A 855 28.84 34.53 18.73
C LYS A 855 27.97 33.62 17.88
N ALA A 856 27.66 32.43 18.40
CA ALA A 856 26.77 31.48 17.74
C ALA A 856 25.34 32.00 17.63
N GLU A 857 24.80 32.62 18.69
CA GLU A 857 23.49 33.30 18.67
C GLU A 857 23.44 34.39 17.61
N TYR A 858 24.42 35.30 17.61
CA TYR A 858 24.53 36.39 16.63
C TYR A 858 24.60 35.87 15.19
N ASN A 859 25.44 34.87 14.92
CA ASN A 859 25.58 34.32 13.57
C ASN A 859 24.29 33.62 13.10
N THR A 860 23.59 32.93 14.01
CA THR A 860 22.32 32.25 13.70
C THR A 860 21.22 33.26 13.37
N ALA A 861 21.09 34.32 14.18
CA ALA A 861 20.13 35.39 13.92
C ALA A 861 20.41 36.07 12.57
N ARG A 862 21.69 36.38 12.29
CA ARG A 862 22.11 36.97 11.01
C ARG A 862 21.81 36.07 9.81
N LEU A 863 22.00 34.75 9.93
CA LEU A 863 21.65 33.80 8.88
C LEU A 863 20.15 33.82 8.60
N LYS A 864 19.31 33.79 9.64
CA LYS A 864 17.84 33.87 9.50
C LYS A 864 17.42 35.16 8.79
N THR A 865 18.01 36.30 9.14
CA THR A 865 17.75 37.58 8.45
C THR A 865 18.12 37.50 6.97
N LYS A 866 19.32 37.00 6.63
CA LYS A 866 19.76 36.86 5.23
C LYS A 866 18.88 35.90 4.41
N LEU A 867 18.36 34.85 5.02
CA LEU A 867 17.44 33.93 4.35
C LEU A 867 16.11 34.61 4.01
N LYS A 868 15.57 35.44 4.91
CA LYS A 868 14.38 36.27 4.65
C LYS A 868 14.64 37.33 3.59
N GLU A 869 15.80 37.99 3.62
CA GLU A 869 16.21 38.94 2.58
C GLU A 869 16.30 38.25 1.20
N LEU A 870 16.86 37.03 1.14
CA LEU A 870 16.93 36.25 -0.09
C LEU A 870 15.54 35.93 -0.63
N TYR A 871 14.60 35.54 0.24
CA TYR A 871 13.20 35.34 -0.13
C TYR A 871 12.59 36.62 -0.72
N HIS A 872 12.69 37.76 -0.04
CA HIS A 872 12.14 39.03 -0.54
C HIS A 872 12.77 39.50 -1.86
N GLN A 873 14.07 39.29 -2.06
CA GLN A 873 14.77 39.74 -3.28
C GLN A 873 14.44 38.93 -4.53
N LYS A 874 14.02 37.67 -4.36
CA LYS A 874 13.93 36.70 -5.44
C LYS A 874 12.55 36.10 -5.61
N ASN A 875 11.65 36.26 -4.63
CA ASN A 875 10.28 35.81 -4.74
C ASN A 875 9.43 36.86 -5.46
N ASP A 876 9.06 36.57 -6.70
CA ASP A 876 8.10 37.37 -7.48
C ASP A 876 6.77 36.63 -7.62
N SER A 877 6.14 36.35 -6.47
CA SER A 877 4.86 35.62 -6.43
C SER A 877 3.69 36.41 -7.01
N ALA A 878 3.86 37.70 -7.33
CA ALA A 878 2.82 38.45 -8.04
C ALA A 878 2.78 38.09 -9.53
N ALA A 879 3.92 37.73 -10.13
CA ALA A 879 4.05 37.43 -11.54
C ALA A 879 4.06 35.93 -11.88
N TYR A 880 4.55 35.06 -10.97
CA TYR A 880 4.73 33.63 -11.23
C TYR A 880 4.28 32.74 -10.07
N VAL A 881 3.98 31.48 -10.40
CA VAL A 881 3.72 30.44 -9.41
C VAL A 881 5.00 30.09 -8.66
N SER A 882 4.94 30.06 -7.33
CA SER A 882 6.02 29.52 -6.50
C SER A 882 5.51 28.54 -5.45
N VAL A 883 6.40 27.65 -5.02
CA VAL A 883 6.10 26.56 -4.08
C VAL A 883 6.83 26.80 -2.78
N VAL A 884 6.14 26.57 -1.66
CA VAL A 884 6.75 26.63 -0.33
C VAL A 884 6.78 25.24 0.27
N LEU A 885 7.98 24.74 0.54
CA LEU A 885 8.24 23.46 1.17
C LEU A 885 8.08 23.60 2.69
N LEU A 886 7.00 23.03 3.19
CA LEU A 886 6.66 22.96 4.60
C LEU A 886 7.06 21.59 5.15
N GLY A 887 7.55 21.54 6.37
CA GLY A 887 7.91 20.30 7.03
C GLY A 887 8.99 20.50 8.08
N ARG A 888 9.37 19.40 8.73
CA ARG A 888 10.43 19.44 9.73
C ARG A 888 11.77 19.73 9.04
N PRO A 889 12.66 20.56 9.60
CA PRO A 889 13.95 20.88 8.98
C PRO A 889 14.75 19.64 8.59
N TYR A 890 14.78 18.63 9.46
CA TYR A 890 15.45 17.35 9.20
C TYR A 890 14.80 16.46 8.15
N VAL A 891 13.60 16.80 7.71
CA VAL A 891 12.94 16.14 6.57
C VAL A 891 13.17 16.96 5.31
N VAL A 892 12.91 18.28 5.33
CA VAL A 892 12.94 19.12 4.12
C VAL A 892 14.36 19.53 3.70
N LEU A 893 15.27 19.74 4.65
CA LEU A 893 16.66 20.15 4.38
C LEU A 893 17.62 18.97 4.20
N SER A 894 17.20 17.75 4.55
CA SER A 894 18.04 16.56 4.42
C SER A 894 18.03 16.07 2.98
N ASP A 895 19.20 16.06 2.32
CA ASP A 895 19.36 15.54 0.95
C ASP A 895 18.90 14.07 0.81
N THR A 896 18.93 13.29 1.90
CA THR A 896 18.49 11.89 1.89
C THR A 896 16.99 11.76 2.13
N LEU A 897 16.45 12.50 3.11
CA LEU A 897 15.05 12.36 3.51
C LEU A 897 14.10 13.15 2.63
N ASN A 898 14.50 14.30 2.07
CA ASN A 898 13.65 15.07 1.16
C ASN A 898 13.50 14.42 -0.23
N LYS A 899 14.24 13.34 -0.50
CA LYS A 899 14.17 12.53 -1.73
C LYS A 899 14.32 13.33 -3.04
N GLY A 900 14.98 14.49 -2.99
CA GLY A 900 15.15 15.35 -4.15
C GLY A 900 13.91 16.16 -4.55
N ILE A 901 12.85 16.20 -3.74
CA ILE A 901 11.63 16.99 -4.01
C ILE A 901 11.93 18.46 -4.39
N PRO A 902 12.85 19.19 -3.72
CA PRO A 902 13.19 20.55 -4.14
C PRO A 902 13.75 20.64 -5.57
N ASP A 903 14.52 19.64 -5.98
CA ASP A 903 15.13 19.58 -7.32
C ASP A 903 14.10 19.22 -8.39
N ILE A 904 13.08 18.42 -8.05
CA ILE A 904 11.95 18.11 -8.95
C ILE A 904 11.24 19.40 -9.37
N PHE A 905 10.83 20.24 -8.42
CA PHE A 905 10.19 21.52 -8.72
C PHE A 905 11.11 22.48 -9.49
N THR A 906 12.38 22.54 -9.10
CA THR A 906 13.37 23.37 -9.80
C THR A 906 13.55 22.90 -11.24
N GLY A 907 13.54 21.58 -11.46
CA GLY A 907 13.56 20.94 -12.78
C GLY A 907 12.32 21.24 -13.62
N MET A 908 11.17 21.53 -12.99
CA MET A 908 9.93 21.99 -13.63
C MET A 908 9.91 23.50 -13.90
N GLY A 909 10.97 24.24 -13.56
CA GLY A 909 10.99 25.69 -13.66
C GLY A 909 10.07 26.38 -12.64
N ILE A 910 9.79 25.73 -11.50
CA ILE A 910 9.01 26.29 -10.41
C ILE A 910 9.98 26.72 -9.30
N GLN A 911 9.88 27.97 -8.87
CA GLN A 911 10.69 28.48 -7.77
C GLN A 911 10.20 27.90 -6.45
N THR A 912 11.13 27.42 -5.62
CA THR A 912 10.83 26.85 -4.30
C THR A 912 11.39 27.69 -3.16
N TRP A 913 10.76 27.59 -1.98
CA TRP A 913 11.19 28.24 -0.74
C TRP A 913 11.05 27.31 0.46
N PHE A 914 11.96 27.39 1.43
CA PHE A 914 11.79 26.71 2.71
C PHE A 914 10.99 27.59 3.69
N GLN A 915 10.19 26.96 4.54
CA GLN A 915 9.33 27.67 5.50
C GLN A 915 10.06 28.65 6.43
N ASP A 916 11.32 28.41 6.76
CA ASP A 916 12.12 29.26 7.66
C ASP A 916 12.65 30.54 6.98
N MET A 917 12.48 30.63 5.66
CA MET A 917 12.82 31.82 4.86
C MET A 917 11.65 32.81 4.79
N LEU A 918 10.44 32.40 5.18
CA LEU A 918 9.27 33.26 5.11
C LEU A 918 9.29 34.37 6.19
N PRO A 919 8.76 35.56 5.88
CA PRO A 919 8.59 36.64 6.83
C PRO A 919 7.34 36.43 7.70
N ILE A 920 7.34 35.37 8.51
CA ILE A 920 6.22 35.06 9.42
C ILE A 920 6.19 36.09 10.55
N ASP A 921 5.05 36.77 10.69
CA ASP A 921 4.71 37.59 11.85
C ASP A 921 4.02 36.71 12.91
N PRO A 922 4.63 36.48 14.09
CA PRO A 922 4.04 35.65 15.12
C PRO A 922 2.73 36.23 15.71
N GLU A 923 2.46 37.51 15.52
CA GLU A 923 1.38 38.25 16.19
C GLU A 923 0.16 38.52 15.29
N HIS A 924 0.22 38.10 14.03
CA HIS A 924 -0.73 38.51 12.98
C HIS A 924 -2.20 38.09 13.21
N ASP A 925 -2.48 37.03 13.98
CA ASP A 925 -3.84 36.50 14.20
C ASP A 925 -3.98 35.91 15.61
N GLU A 926 -4.79 36.55 16.45
CA GLU A 926 -5.02 36.13 17.84
C GLU A 926 -5.82 34.83 17.94
N ALA A 927 -6.84 34.64 17.10
CA ALA A 927 -7.69 33.44 17.12
C ALA A 927 -6.92 32.20 16.65
N PHE A 928 -6.14 32.34 15.58
CA PHE A 928 -5.22 31.29 15.12
C PHE A 928 -4.13 31.01 16.16
N ASN A 929 -3.61 32.03 16.84
CA ASN A 929 -2.65 31.86 17.92
C ASN A 929 -3.23 31.05 19.11
N GLN A 930 -4.50 31.23 19.47
CA GLN A 930 -5.17 30.41 20.49
C GLN A 930 -5.31 28.94 20.08
N LEU A 931 -5.50 28.65 18.79
CA LEU A 931 -5.44 27.27 18.29
C LEU A 931 -4.03 26.68 18.45
N LEU A 932 -3.00 27.46 18.09
CA LEU A 932 -1.61 27.08 18.24
C LEU A 932 -1.17 26.97 19.71
N GLU A 933 -1.86 27.60 20.65
CA GLU A 933 -1.63 27.42 22.09
C GLU A 933 -1.80 25.96 22.50
N LYS A 934 -2.76 25.26 21.90
CA LYS A 934 -3.01 23.82 22.13
C LYS A 934 -2.03 22.89 21.41
N THR A 935 -1.13 23.44 20.59
CA THR A 935 -0.07 22.68 19.92
C THR A 935 1.26 22.86 20.67
N PRO A 936 1.69 21.89 21.49
CA PRO A 936 2.90 22.04 22.32
C PRO A 936 4.19 21.86 21.52
N TRP A 937 4.13 21.34 20.29
CA TRP A 937 5.31 21.00 19.50
C TRP A 937 5.81 22.18 18.66
N HIS A 938 7.11 22.50 18.79
CA HIS A 938 7.77 23.60 18.09
C HIS A 938 7.62 23.54 16.57
N PHE A 939 8.04 22.42 15.95
CA PHE A 939 7.99 22.29 14.49
C PHE A 939 6.57 22.29 13.94
N ALA A 940 5.63 21.68 14.66
CA ALA A 940 4.22 21.67 14.30
C ALA A 940 3.65 23.10 14.25
N SER A 941 3.94 23.91 15.28
CA SER A 941 3.53 25.31 15.32
C SER A 941 4.14 26.12 14.17
N ASN A 942 5.43 25.95 13.88
CA ASN A 942 6.08 26.64 12.78
C ASN A 942 5.51 26.27 11.40
N ILE A 943 5.22 24.98 11.17
CA ILE A 943 4.60 24.49 9.94
C ILE A 943 3.24 25.16 9.73
N LEU A 944 2.38 25.17 10.76
CA LEU A 944 1.05 25.76 10.67
C LEU A 944 1.09 27.29 10.46
N ARG A 945 2.02 28.01 11.12
CA ARG A 945 2.23 29.45 10.87
C ARG A 945 2.67 29.74 9.44
N ALA A 946 3.58 28.92 8.92
CA ALA A 946 4.01 29.06 7.53
C ALA A 946 2.87 28.74 6.56
N ALA A 947 2.06 27.72 6.87
CA ALA A 947 0.89 27.36 6.09
C ALA A 947 -0.16 28.48 6.05
N GLU A 948 -0.44 29.15 7.18
CA GLU A 948 -1.36 30.29 7.25
C GLU A 948 -0.93 31.41 6.28
N LEU A 949 0.34 31.81 6.37
CA LEU A 949 0.90 32.84 5.52
C LEU A 949 0.81 32.47 4.03
N VAL A 950 1.12 31.22 3.68
CA VAL A 950 1.03 30.74 2.30
C VAL A 950 -0.43 30.66 1.83
N GLY A 951 -1.35 30.25 2.70
CA GLY A 951 -2.79 30.16 2.44
C GLY A 951 -3.37 31.50 1.95
N ARG A 952 -2.95 32.61 2.56
CA ARG A 952 -3.37 33.96 2.13
C ARG A 952 -2.53 34.58 1.01
N THR A 953 -1.36 34.03 0.68
CA THR A 953 -0.46 34.63 -0.32
C THR A 953 -0.82 34.18 -1.74
N GLN A 954 -1.06 35.12 -2.65
CA GLN A 954 -1.42 34.82 -4.04
C GLN A 954 -0.25 34.14 -4.79
N ASN A 955 -0.59 33.19 -5.67
CA ASN A 955 0.32 32.35 -6.47
C ASN A 955 1.43 31.60 -5.69
N GLN A 956 1.31 31.49 -4.37
CA GLN A 956 2.14 30.62 -3.56
C GLN A 956 1.35 29.40 -3.10
N TYR A 957 1.93 28.22 -3.29
CA TYR A 957 1.28 26.96 -2.98
C TYR A 957 2.15 26.13 -2.03
N PRO A 958 1.58 25.55 -0.96
CA PRO A 958 2.36 24.77 -0.01
C PRO A 958 2.47 23.30 -0.42
N VAL A 959 3.67 22.76 -0.23
CA VAL A 959 3.95 21.32 -0.27
C VAL A 959 4.38 20.90 1.12
N LEU A 960 3.50 20.20 1.83
CA LEU A 960 3.78 19.67 3.16
C LEU A 960 4.48 18.31 3.05
N ILE A 961 5.74 18.27 3.44
CA ILE A 961 6.58 17.07 3.46
C ILE A 961 6.62 16.51 4.89
N THR A 962 6.12 15.29 5.07
CA THR A 962 6.00 14.58 6.36
C THR A 962 6.75 13.26 6.34
N ALA A 963 6.97 12.65 7.50
CA ALA A 963 7.56 11.31 7.59
C ALA A 963 6.54 10.27 8.07
N PHE A 964 6.58 9.07 7.50
CA PHE A 964 5.79 7.93 7.99
C PHE A 964 6.11 7.65 9.48
N LYS A 965 5.11 7.17 10.23
CA LYS A 965 5.15 6.97 11.70
C LYS A 965 5.45 8.24 12.54
N CYS A 966 5.39 9.44 11.97
CA CYS A 966 5.57 10.67 12.75
C CYS A 966 4.27 11.06 13.48
N ALA A 967 4.20 10.76 14.78
CA ALA A 967 3.01 11.03 15.59
C ALA A 967 2.60 12.52 15.59
N PRO A 968 3.48 13.51 15.85
CA PRO A 968 3.09 14.92 15.77
C PRO A 968 2.55 15.36 14.39
N ASP A 969 3.07 14.78 13.30
CA ASP A 969 2.63 15.12 11.95
C ASP A 969 1.21 14.62 11.70
N SER A 970 0.85 13.45 12.24
CA SER A 970 -0.52 12.92 12.16
C SER A 970 -1.57 13.84 12.78
N PHE A 971 -1.21 14.65 13.79
CA PHE A 971 -2.11 15.65 14.37
C PHE A 971 -2.24 16.91 13.51
N ILE A 972 -1.15 17.39 12.89
CA ILE A 972 -1.18 18.67 12.17
C ILE A 972 -1.62 18.57 10.72
N ILE A 973 -1.55 17.39 10.09
CA ILE A 973 -1.99 17.22 8.70
C ILE A 973 -3.44 17.70 8.55
N GLU A 974 -4.31 17.36 9.49
CA GLU A 974 -5.72 17.75 9.44
C GLU A 974 -5.91 19.26 9.63
N TYR A 975 -5.21 19.87 10.60
CA TYR A 975 -5.22 21.32 10.76
C TYR A 975 -4.68 22.06 9.53
N PHE A 976 -3.64 21.51 8.89
CA PHE A 976 -3.09 22.05 7.65
C PHE A 976 -4.13 22.01 6.52
N LYS A 977 -4.82 20.88 6.32
CA LYS A 977 -5.88 20.76 5.31
C LYS A 977 -7.00 21.77 5.54
N GLN A 978 -7.53 21.82 6.76
CA GLN A 978 -8.60 22.75 7.13
C GLN A 978 -8.19 24.21 6.89
N LEU A 979 -6.94 24.56 7.19
CA LEU A 979 -6.42 25.89 6.93
C LEU A 979 -6.36 26.19 5.43
N MET A 980 -5.93 25.24 4.61
CA MET A 980 -5.90 25.41 3.16
C MET A 980 -7.30 25.51 2.57
N ASP A 981 -8.23 24.70 3.05
CA ASP A 981 -9.64 24.73 2.64
C ASP A 981 -10.29 26.08 3.01
N LEU A 982 -9.99 26.61 4.20
CA LEU A 982 -10.44 27.94 4.65
C LEU A 982 -10.05 29.05 3.67
N TYR A 983 -8.83 28.99 3.11
CA TYR A 983 -8.35 29.97 2.14
C TYR A 983 -8.63 29.58 0.68
N GLY A 984 -9.31 28.46 0.42
CA GLY A 984 -9.51 27.91 -0.93
C GLY A 984 -8.18 27.67 -1.66
N LYS A 985 -7.12 27.29 -0.93
CA LYS A 985 -5.76 27.15 -1.43
C LYS A 985 -5.49 25.70 -1.85
N PRO A 986 -5.13 25.42 -3.12
CA PRO A 986 -4.59 24.12 -3.52
C PRO A 986 -3.31 23.79 -2.75
N TYR A 987 -3.14 22.53 -2.36
CA TYR A 987 -1.98 22.08 -1.59
C TYR A 987 -1.58 20.65 -1.98
N LEU A 988 -0.34 20.30 -1.67
CA LEU A 988 0.17 18.94 -1.80
C LEU A 988 0.70 18.45 -0.45
N ILE A 989 0.42 17.19 -0.10
CA ILE A 989 0.99 16.53 1.09
C ILE A 989 1.77 15.30 0.62
N ILE A 990 3.08 15.33 0.84
CA ILE A 990 3.98 14.22 0.54
C ILE A 990 4.43 13.58 1.85
N GLN A 991 4.04 12.33 2.06
CA GLN A 991 4.56 11.54 3.17
C GLN A 991 5.71 10.67 2.66
N ILE A 992 6.87 10.83 3.27
CA ILE A 992 8.07 10.05 2.95
C ILE A 992 8.03 8.74 3.74
N ASP A 993 8.11 7.63 3.01
CA ASP A 993 8.28 6.29 3.58
C ASP A 993 9.68 5.70 3.27
N GLU A 994 10.04 4.69 4.05
CA GLU A 994 11.29 3.92 3.98
C GLU A 994 11.43 3.14 2.66
N HIS A 995 10.32 2.84 2.00
CA HIS A 995 10.21 1.94 0.85
C HIS A 995 9.87 2.62 -0.48
N ASP A 996 9.72 3.94 -0.48
CA ASP A 996 9.28 4.67 -1.66
C ASP A 996 10.41 4.86 -2.68
N SER A 997 10.08 4.52 -3.94
CA SER A 997 10.83 4.96 -5.11
C SER A 997 10.59 6.45 -5.39
N ASN A 998 11.60 7.15 -5.91
CA ASN A 998 11.46 8.58 -6.26
C ASN A 998 10.33 8.83 -7.28
N THR A 999 10.00 7.84 -8.11
CA THR A 999 8.94 7.87 -9.13
C THR A 999 7.57 8.20 -8.55
N GLY A 1000 7.28 7.75 -7.33
CA GLY A 1000 6.03 8.06 -6.63
C GLY A 1000 5.89 9.52 -6.21
N TYR A 1001 7.02 10.22 -5.96
CA TYR A 1001 7.02 11.64 -5.59
C TYR A 1001 7.01 12.58 -6.79
N GLU A 1002 7.52 12.15 -7.96
CA GLU A 1002 7.43 12.95 -9.20
C GLU A 1002 6.03 12.95 -9.81
N THR A 1003 5.28 11.86 -9.61
CA THR A 1003 3.93 11.71 -10.17
C THR A 1003 2.87 12.45 -9.34
N ARG A 1004 3.10 12.61 -8.03
CA ARG A 1004 2.24 13.38 -7.12
C ARG A 1004 2.60 14.86 -7.16
#